data_AF-A0A0G0KLF8-F1
#
_entry.id   AF-A0A0G0KLF8-F1
#
_cell.length_a   1.000
_cell.length_b   1.000
_cell.length_c   1.000
_cell.angle_alpha   90.00
_cell.angle_beta   90.00
_cell.angle_gamma   90.00
#
_symmetry.space_group_name_H-M   'P 1'
#
loop_
_entity.id
_entity.type
_entity.pdbx_description
1 polymer ?
#
loop_
_entity_poly.entity_id
_entity_poly.type
_entity_poly.pdbx_seq_one_letter_code
_entity_poly.pdbx_strand_id
1 'polypeptide(L)'
;MMRLFILRTYAHLLFIFMIASQSLLAVNKGSESVLSIEPFFTFPAEDSDNRMLAFGWFKNGFALEDQTTTCTFESVFPINGRMDLNGGSLFLQTNLFLHNQGFLDTPGTIYGNEFAFHLAETATTIACPTDIILEDISLYLNSDITLSGTMRFKGSSVIDGQWHKINFGDDAYIIVDSGAQLRLHNVEIGGVAQERFQCADDDASIILDNVDVGLSDDYVWSHGSILFLKRNSIGGAHDFSYESPMTSTIAASATLKLKDDIELTIGRYGGVDSPEPLYFADRSSTLNLHNCSLNVTSSGIMLYQGKIKIEGKVIFDVASTTSTCGMILGTGDVPAEDLELRLEPGATVHLIKGHVVSNILGKNMMFPSCIGRRAIKKEPEAYFHLNKDVSFTDIDFLLEYNQTVVIPDDAVIIHNNSLFQSDSYDFYLTATRQNYVSSLFDGEGHLLINRGIFPGYLMVQKNNNIIQGVGEFLGQILLNGPDAELSFQLNGALLDTLTLNNGSIIILERNLALGKGVTINGVGLVDLKCNDLTIASGDTAWTSTLYFDGMGGSVNLRKNCTLTSRWTFSGDCVLSGRNNTIYLSQTGCIEVERGSTLELKNIKIEHINDHNLYCKDLLGTLEWRGAMLDLDESVTFSCGGIYVPSTSTIVTHEYTWTFDTCASCTIDNATLYYDTTTDPNTWNLQPDPYGVINNVNKFITLKNHGFIAHKQTNLRPPSNNISQNKSFDSDHPLIIDHDRTINGNGYSFRFTQDPNLIMLHNGASLTFENVQLKGLLPEHIYYDEGGSVIFGENITIELARVGKGLEHIPLTLNRTCSFNGGGYSIIDGGYRRLILDEHGGFDLLDSSTLLIKNTFIAGISGNKIKSLGRHGTVIFRNCTLELDADYSYTHGFMIFTLDNTILGRDNRFIYSSPNSCTICADSSIILDYNVTFSYDPITHDPNLLYFRNHASTLCLQGGVLHATKGGLNLVNGTLIIDKSSTFSSEIDYVLQAETQETTGITLGNGTQEGDMTCIVYPMARLCVGSGHFTYNNVNQSLFSMGNGSVFRVQHNACLELLQNFSVGCGRLILDNTGYIQKDASIALEGEVSCLYN
;
A
#
# COMPACT_ATOMS: atom_id res chain seq x y z
N MET A 1 27.53 81.91 -89.59
CA MET A 1 27.74 80.48 -89.26
C MET A 1 27.41 80.10 -87.80
N MET A 2 27.56 80.99 -86.81
CA MET A 2 27.26 80.65 -85.39
C MET A 2 25.75 80.52 -85.04
N ARG A 3 24.84 81.07 -85.86
CA ARG A 3 23.38 80.94 -85.66
C ARG A 3 22.76 79.63 -86.16
N LEU A 4 23.46 78.85 -87.00
CA LEU A 4 22.94 77.57 -87.51
C LEU A 4 23.31 76.37 -86.62
N PHE A 5 24.31 76.52 -85.74
CA PHE A 5 24.71 75.46 -84.80
C PHE A 5 23.81 75.44 -83.57
N ILE A 6 23.40 76.62 -83.08
CA ILE A 6 22.52 76.74 -81.91
C ILE A 6 21.13 76.15 -82.20
N LEU A 7 20.55 76.38 -83.38
CA LEU A 7 19.21 75.85 -83.70
C LEU A 7 19.18 74.31 -83.83
N ARG A 8 20.31 73.67 -84.18
CA ARG A 8 20.40 72.20 -84.30
C ARG A 8 20.58 71.53 -82.94
N THR A 9 21.27 72.17 -82.01
CA THR A 9 21.43 71.67 -80.63
C THR A 9 20.14 71.84 -79.81
N TYR A 10 19.39 72.94 -79.98
CA TYR A 10 18.07 73.10 -79.34
C TYR A 10 17.01 72.19 -79.96
N ALA A 11 17.05 71.92 -81.27
CA ALA A 11 16.14 70.95 -81.89
C ALA A 11 16.42 69.51 -81.45
N HIS A 12 17.69 69.12 -81.24
CA HIS A 12 18.02 67.80 -80.68
C HIS A 12 17.73 67.72 -79.17
N LEU A 13 17.93 68.79 -78.40
CA LEU A 13 17.49 68.83 -76.99
C LEU A 13 15.97 68.82 -76.84
N LEU A 14 15.21 69.52 -77.70
CA LEU A 14 13.73 69.49 -77.66
C LEU A 14 13.15 68.15 -78.16
N PHE A 15 13.82 67.48 -79.11
CA PHE A 15 13.43 66.14 -79.57
C PHE A 15 13.82 65.04 -78.57
N ILE A 16 14.94 65.20 -77.85
CA ILE A 16 15.31 64.32 -76.72
C ILE A 16 14.43 64.58 -75.49
N PHE A 17 14.00 65.83 -75.24
CA PHE A 17 13.04 66.14 -74.16
C PHE A 17 11.62 65.69 -74.47
N MET A 18 11.20 65.66 -75.75
CA MET A 18 9.88 65.12 -76.15
C MET A 18 9.83 63.59 -76.25
N ILE A 19 10.97 62.91 -76.41
CA ILE A 19 11.04 61.44 -76.34
C ILE A 19 11.21 60.97 -74.89
N ALA A 20 11.77 61.79 -73.99
CA ALA A 20 11.95 61.47 -72.57
C ALA A 20 10.73 61.81 -71.67
N SER A 21 9.59 62.22 -72.24
CA SER A 21 8.40 62.58 -71.47
C SER A 21 7.11 62.02 -72.09
N GLN A 22 7.09 60.74 -72.46
CA GLN A 22 5.82 60.02 -72.49
C GLN A 22 5.52 59.59 -71.05
N SER A 23 4.59 60.28 -70.41
CA SER A 23 3.82 59.68 -69.33
C SER A 23 3.07 58.49 -69.93
N LEU A 24 3.64 57.30 -69.81
CA LEU A 24 3.00 56.06 -70.20
C LEU A 24 1.79 55.88 -69.28
N LEU A 25 0.61 55.86 -69.89
CA LEU A 25 -0.64 55.60 -69.21
C LEU A 25 -0.66 54.12 -68.82
N ALA A 26 -1.02 53.82 -67.57
CA ALA A 26 -1.29 52.48 -67.08
C ALA A 26 -1.89 51.54 -68.14
N VAL A 27 -1.26 50.39 -68.41
CA VAL A 27 -1.90 49.35 -69.22
C VAL A 27 -3.14 48.83 -68.49
N ASN A 28 -4.30 49.05 -69.09
CA ASN A 28 -5.56 48.44 -68.68
C ASN A 28 -5.86 47.22 -69.55
N LYS A 29 -6.09 46.05 -68.94
CA LYS A 29 -6.51 44.81 -69.61
C LYS A 29 -7.89 44.38 -69.13
N GLY A 30 -8.75 43.97 -70.06
CA GLY A 30 -10.15 43.67 -69.80
C GLY A 30 -11.11 44.80 -70.20
N SER A 31 -12.29 44.79 -69.61
CA SER A 31 -13.35 45.78 -69.83
C SER A 31 -14.11 46.03 -68.54
N GLU A 32 -14.68 47.23 -68.39
CA GLU A 32 -15.50 47.62 -67.24
C GLU A 32 -16.98 47.22 -67.37
N SER A 33 -17.40 46.70 -68.54
CA SER A 33 -18.84 46.52 -68.82
C SER A 33 -19.21 45.24 -69.58
N VAL A 34 -18.24 44.55 -70.18
CA VAL A 34 -18.49 43.33 -70.96
C VAL A 34 -17.38 42.32 -70.73
N LEU A 35 -17.72 41.03 -70.69
CA LEU A 35 -16.73 39.96 -70.58
C LEU A 35 -15.71 40.03 -71.72
N SER A 36 -14.43 40.18 -71.35
CA SER A 36 -13.29 40.06 -72.26
C SER A 36 -12.43 38.88 -71.82
N ILE A 37 -12.09 37.97 -72.74
CA ILE A 37 -11.17 36.87 -72.44
C ILE A 37 -9.77 37.34 -72.81
N GLU A 38 -8.92 37.53 -71.81
CA GLU A 38 -7.56 38.00 -72.02
C GLU A 38 -6.60 36.81 -72.28
N PRO A 39 -5.73 36.89 -73.30
CA PRO A 39 -4.62 35.95 -73.43
C PRO A 39 -3.62 36.15 -72.27
N PHE A 40 -2.66 35.24 -72.12
CA PHE A 40 -1.55 35.48 -71.20
C PHE A 40 -0.86 36.80 -71.55
N PHE A 41 -0.70 37.67 -70.56
CA PHE A 41 -0.18 39.01 -70.75
C PHE A 41 0.86 39.35 -69.67
N THR A 42 1.97 39.96 -70.10
CA THR A 42 3.00 40.48 -69.20
C THR A 42 2.81 41.99 -69.06
N PHE A 43 2.51 42.44 -67.84
CA PHE A 43 2.37 43.85 -67.50
C PHE A 43 3.74 44.52 -67.39
N PRO A 44 3.99 45.64 -68.09
CA PRO A 44 5.30 46.25 -68.14
C PRO A 44 5.64 47.03 -66.87
N ALA A 45 6.93 47.08 -66.55
CA ALA A 45 7.53 47.81 -65.43
C ALA A 45 7.58 49.33 -65.66
N GLU A 46 7.62 49.76 -66.92
CA GLU A 46 7.70 51.18 -67.30
C GLU A 46 6.41 51.97 -66.97
N ASP A 47 5.30 51.28 -66.73
CA ASP A 47 3.98 51.87 -66.49
C ASP A 47 3.71 52.04 -64.99
N SER A 48 3.15 53.20 -64.63
CA SER A 48 2.65 53.44 -63.28
C SER A 48 1.23 52.90 -63.14
N ASP A 49 1.01 51.90 -62.25
CA ASP A 49 -0.29 51.35 -61.86
C ASP A 49 -1.07 50.65 -62.99
N ASN A 50 -0.52 49.54 -63.52
CA ASN A 50 -1.25 48.67 -64.46
C ASN A 50 -2.59 48.20 -63.86
N ARG A 51 -3.61 47.90 -64.68
CA ARG A 51 -4.93 47.45 -64.15
C ARG A 51 -5.51 46.26 -64.91
N MET A 52 -6.10 45.35 -64.15
CA MET A 52 -6.95 44.26 -64.63
C MET A 52 -8.40 44.62 -64.34
N LEU A 53 -9.14 45.05 -65.37
CA LEU A 53 -10.48 45.61 -65.24
C LEU A 53 -11.54 44.55 -64.88
N ALA A 54 -12.68 45.01 -64.34
CA ALA A 54 -13.67 44.17 -63.67
C ALA A 54 -14.18 42.96 -64.46
N PHE A 55 -14.36 43.07 -65.78
CA PHE A 55 -14.85 42.00 -66.63
C PHE A 55 -13.76 41.33 -67.51
N GLY A 56 -12.47 41.52 -67.18
CA GLY A 56 -11.36 40.84 -67.83
C GLY A 56 -11.10 39.44 -67.25
N TRP A 57 -11.37 38.38 -68.02
CA TRP A 57 -11.08 37.01 -67.60
C TRP A 57 -9.69 36.57 -68.08
N PHE A 58 -8.74 36.47 -67.14
CA PHE A 58 -7.37 36.02 -67.36
C PHE A 58 -7.28 34.49 -67.37
N LYS A 59 -7.99 33.87 -68.31
CA LYS A 59 -8.13 32.41 -68.40
C LYS A 59 -6.78 31.69 -68.52
N ASN A 60 -5.81 32.30 -69.20
CA ASN A 60 -4.48 31.72 -69.39
C ASN A 60 -3.42 32.25 -68.41
N GLY A 61 -3.82 33.08 -67.43
CA GLY A 61 -2.90 33.68 -66.46
C GLY A 61 -2.30 35.02 -66.90
N PHE A 62 -1.32 35.51 -66.15
CA PHE A 62 -0.59 36.76 -66.41
C PHE A 62 0.80 36.75 -65.77
N ALA A 63 1.64 37.70 -66.19
CA ALA A 63 2.90 38.00 -65.53
C ALA A 63 3.05 39.50 -65.25
N LEU A 64 3.77 39.87 -64.20
CA LEU A 64 4.38 41.19 -64.05
C LEU A 64 5.81 41.14 -64.60
N GLU A 65 6.31 42.21 -65.22
CA GLU A 65 7.63 42.19 -65.86
C GLU A 65 8.77 42.00 -64.85
N ASP A 66 8.74 42.72 -63.73
CA ASP A 66 9.76 42.68 -62.69
C ASP A 66 9.28 43.22 -61.33
N GLN A 67 10.22 43.32 -60.37
CA GLN A 67 9.98 43.80 -59.00
C GLN A 67 9.47 45.24 -58.87
N THR A 68 9.63 46.06 -59.91
CA THR A 68 9.16 47.45 -59.93
C THR A 68 7.76 47.58 -60.53
N THR A 69 7.25 46.51 -61.14
CA THR A 69 5.92 46.48 -61.76
C THR A 69 4.83 46.48 -60.70
N THR A 70 3.85 47.37 -60.84
CA THR A 70 2.65 47.44 -60.00
C THR A 70 1.41 47.15 -60.84
N CYS A 71 0.43 46.42 -60.28
CA CYS A 71 -0.83 46.12 -60.95
C CYS A 71 -2.01 46.06 -59.97
N THR A 72 -3.14 46.66 -60.33
CA THR A 72 -4.40 46.61 -59.59
C THR A 72 -5.33 45.54 -60.19
N PHE A 73 -5.83 44.63 -59.36
CA PHE A 73 -6.73 43.53 -59.72
C PHE A 73 -8.18 43.84 -59.37
N GLU A 74 -9.00 44.12 -60.38
CA GLU A 74 -10.44 44.38 -60.23
C GLU A 74 -11.32 43.27 -60.82
N SER A 75 -10.73 42.26 -61.46
CA SER A 75 -11.48 41.21 -62.16
C SER A 75 -12.29 40.32 -61.23
N VAL A 76 -13.58 40.17 -61.52
CA VAL A 76 -14.48 39.26 -60.77
C VAL A 76 -14.38 37.80 -61.20
N PHE A 77 -13.53 37.48 -62.17
CA PHE A 77 -13.37 36.14 -62.72
C PHE A 77 -12.16 35.41 -62.11
N PRO A 78 -12.24 34.08 -61.92
CA PRO A 78 -11.11 33.31 -61.44
C PRO A 78 -9.97 33.26 -62.46
N ILE A 79 -8.75 33.13 -61.95
CA ILE A 79 -7.55 32.92 -62.76
C ILE A 79 -7.35 31.41 -62.93
N ASN A 80 -7.38 30.95 -64.18
CA ASN A 80 -7.26 29.53 -64.53
C ASN A 80 -5.86 29.13 -65.02
N GLY A 81 -4.96 30.11 -65.19
CA GLY A 81 -3.59 29.89 -65.68
C GLY A 81 -2.53 30.39 -64.70
N ARG A 82 -1.29 30.41 -65.18
CA ARG A 82 -0.10 30.76 -64.39
C ARG A 82 -0.13 32.23 -63.95
N MET A 83 0.27 32.49 -62.70
CA MET A 83 0.37 33.83 -62.11
C MET A 83 1.83 34.10 -61.73
N ASP A 84 2.51 34.95 -62.48
CA ASP A 84 3.89 35.37 -62.21
C ASP A 84 3.93 36.79 -61.69
N LEU A 85 4.38 36.98 -60.47
CA LEU A 85 4.58 38.33 -59.93
C LEU A 85 6.00 38.83 -60.16
N ASN A 86 6.99 37.96 -60.38
CA ASN A 86 8.39 38.35 -60.64
C ASN A 86 8.94 39.42 -59.65
N GLY A 87 8.52 39.36 -58.38
CA GLY A 87 8.84 40.33 -57.32
C GLY A 87 7.94 41.57 -57.27
N GLY A 88 7.10 41.80 -58.28
CA GLY A 88 6.23 42.97 -58.40
C GLY A 88 5.07 42.98 -57.40
N SER A 89 4.25 44.04 -57.45
CA SER A 89 3.16 44.28 -56.50
C SER A 89 1.77 44.17 -57.14
N LEU A 90 0.88 43.38 -56.55
CA LEU A 90 -0.52 43.23 -56.93
C LEU A 90 -1.43 43.83 -55.85
N PHE A 91 -2.30 44.77 -56.22
CA PHE A 91 -3.27 45.40 -55.31
C PHE A 91 -4.67 44.85 -55.60
N LEU A 92 -5.29 44.18 -54.63
CA LEU A 92 -6.64 43.64 -54.82
C LEU A 92 -7.70 44.75 -54.63
N GLN A 93 -8.72 44.73 -55.49
CA GLN A 93 -9.96 45.51 -55.38
C GLN A 93 -11.21 44.59 -55.41
N THR A 94 -10.97 43.28 -55.45
CA THR A 94 -11.94 42.19 -55.37
C THR A 94 -11.22 40.92 -54.93
N ASN A 95 -11.98 39.89 -54.53
CA ASN A 95 -11.41 38.60 -54.15
C ASN A 95 -10.69 37.94 -55.35
N LEU A 96 -9.49 37.45 -55.11
CA LEU A 96 -8.67 36.72 -56.07
C LEU A 96 -8.94 35.22 -55.92
N PHE A 97 -9.51 34.59 -56.95
CA PHE A 97 -9.77 33.15 -56.98
C PHE A 97 -8.84 32.44 -57.96
N LEU A 98 -8.09 31.45 -57.51
CA LEU A 98 -7.37 30.52 -58.39
C LEU A 98 -8.24 29.29 -58.67
N HIS A 99 -8.20 28.79 -59.91
CA HIS A 99 -8.93 27.59 -60.32
C HIS A 99 -8.01 26.62 -61.08
N ASN A 100 -8.19 25.31 -60.88
CA ASN A 100 -7.27 24.23 -61.30
C ASN A 100 -5.87 24.38 -60.67
N GLN A 101 -4.82 24.66 -61.45
CA GLN A 101 -3.47 24.89 -60.93
C GLN A 101 -3.07 26.32 -61.29
N GLY A 102 -3.56 27.29 -60.51
CA GLY A 102 -2.96 28.62 -60.49
C GLY A 102 -1.56 28.49 -59.91
N PHE A 103 -0.55 28.23 -60.75
CA PHE A 103 0.84 28.19 -60.33
C PHE A 103 1.30 29.61 -60.02
N LEU A 104 1.75 29.83 -58.80
CA LEU A 104 2.53 31.00 -58.43
C LEU A 104 4.01 30.65 -58.63
N ASP A 105 4.51 30.75 -59.87
CA ASP A 105 5.87 30.29 -60.20
C ASP A 105 6.93 31.29 -59.72
N THR A 106 6.65 32.58 -59.78
CA THR A 106 7.51 33.65 -59.25
C THR A 106 6.72 34.56 -58.31
N PRO A 107 6.98 34.52 -57.00
CA PRO A 107 6.23 35.30 -56.03
C PRO A 107 6.58 36.80 -56.07
N GLY A 108 5.78 37.59 -55.38
CA GLY A 108 5.88 39.04 -55.25
C GLY A 108 5.07 39.51 -54.05
N THR A 109 4.64 40.76 -54.07
CA THR A 109 3.79 41.31 -52.99
C THR A 109 2.32 41.33 -53.41
N ILE A 110 1.42 40.83 -52.56
CA ILE A 110 -0.02 40.95 -52.74
C ILE A 110 -0.60 41.76 -51.59
N TYR A 111 -1.20 42.90 -51.91
CA TYR A 111 -1.95 43.75 -50.98
C TYR A 111 -3.41 43.36 -51.04
N GLY A 112 -3.95 42.83 -49.95
CA GLY A 112 -5.32 42.36 -49.85
C GLY A 112 -6.36 43.47 -49.89
N ASN A 113 -6.08 44.64 -49.28
CA ASN A 113 -7.03 45.76 -49.17
C ASN A 113 -8.45 45.32 -48.76
N GLU A 114 -8.56 44.49 -47.71
CA GLU A 114 -9.82 43.86 -47.24
C GLU A 114 -10.38 42.72 -48.11
N PHE A 115 -9.73 42.38 -49.23
CA PHE A 115 -10.12 41.26 -50.10
C PHE A 115 -9.33 39.98 -49.81
N ALA A 116 -9.92 38.85 -50.22
CA ALA A 116 -9.41 37.51 -49.96
C ALA A 116 -8.65 36.92 -51.16
N PHE A 117 -7.69 36.04 -50.86
CA PHE A 117 -6.99 35.20 -51.81
C PHE A 117 -7.39 33.73 -51.59
N HIS A 118 -8.08 33.14 -52.56
CA HIS A 118 -8.53 31.75 -52.52
C HIS A 118 -7.63 30.89 -53.39
N LEU A 119 -6.99 29.90 -52.77
CA LEU A 119 -6.23 28.88 -53.50
C LEU A 119 -7.17 27.91 -54.23
N ALA A 120 -6.69 27.25 -55.27
CA ALA A 120 -7.48 26.27 -56.00
C ALA A 120 -7.60 24.95 -55.22
N GLU A 121 -8.71 24.21 -55.38
CA GLU A 121 -8.91 22.87 -54.77
C GLU A 121 -7.87 21.82 -55.17
N THR A 122 -7.16 22.02 -56.29
CA THR A 122 -6.07 21.11 -56.72
C THR A 122 -4.67 21.62 -56.35
N ALA A 123 -4.57 22.67 -55.54
CA ALA A 123 -3.28 23.17 -55.07
C ALA A 123 -2.73 22.25 -53.97
N THR A 124 -1.71 21.46 -54.28
CA THR A 124 -1.03 20.60 -53.28
C THR A 124 0.27 21.21 -52.75
N THR A 125 0.73 22.30 -53.37
CA THR A 125 2.00 22.94 -53.04
C THR A 125 1.90 24.43 -53.34
N ILE A 126 2.44 25.26 -52.44
CA ILE A 126 2.76 26.65 -52.75
C ILE A 126 4.26 26.71 -52.98
N ALA A 127 4.66 26.81 -54.25
CA ALA A 127 6.05 26.99 -54.63
C ALA A 127 6.43 28.46 -54.46
N CYS A 128 7.42 28.74 -53.61
CA CYS A 128 7.91 30.10 -53.39
C CYS A 128 9.44 30.09 -53.49
N PRO A 129 10.02 30.06 -54.71
CA PRO A 129 11.48 30.09 -54.87
C PRO A 129 12.13 31.35 -54.27
N THR A 130 11.34 32.41 -54.03
CA THR A 130 11.68 33.60 -53.25
C THR A 130 10.52 33.92 -52.30
N ASP A 131 10.70 34.85 -51.36
CA ASP A 131 9.65 35.23 -50.40
C ASP A 131 8.38 35.74 -51.14
N ILE A 132 7.20 35.21 -50.81
CA ILE A 132 5.92 35.85 -51.11
C ILE A 132 5.55 36.77 -49.95
N ILE A 133 5.17 38.02 -50.25
CA ILE A 133 4.72 38.99 -49.24
C ILE A 133 3.21 39.15 -49.35
N LEU A 134 2.52 38.96 -48.23
CA LEU A 134 1.07 39.05 -48.09
C LEU A 134 0.75 40.14 -47.07
N GLU A 135 0.07 41.21 -47.49
CA GLU A 135 -0.24 42.37 -46.65
C GLU A 135 -1.76 42.59 -46.57
N ASP A 136 -2.29 42.70 -45.35
CA ASP A 136 -3.72 42.95 -45.06
C ASP A 136 -4.68 42.04 -45.85
N ILE A 137 -4.39 40.73 -45.86
CA ILE A 137 -5.07 39.74 -46.71
C ILE A 137 -5.59 38.53 -45.95
N SER A 138 -6.70 37.97 -46.42
CA SER A 138 -7.21 36.66 -45.97
C SER A 138 -6.91 35.58 -47.01
N LEU A 139 -6.02 34.64 -46.68
CA LEU A 139 -5.70 33.46 -47.48
C LEU A 139 -6.61 32.30 -47.10
N TYR A 140 -7.37 31.77 -48.06
CA TYR A 140 -8.24 30.60 -47.88
C TYR A 140 -7.63 29.37 -48.55
N LEU A 141 -7.42 28.32 -47.76
CA LEU A 141 -7.03 27.00 -48.28
C LEU A 141 -8.28 26.24 -48.74
N ASN A 142 -8.18 25.55 -49.86
CA ASN A 142 -9.23 24.65 -50.39
C ASN A 142 -8.73 23.20 -50.55
N SER A 143 -7.53 22.92 -50.06
CA SER A 143 -6.86 21.62 -50.05
C SER A 143 -5.67 21.66 -49.10
N ASP A 144 -5.16 20.49 -48.71
CA ASP A 144 -3.91 20.39 -47.97
C ASP A 144 -2.74 20.85 -48.84
N ILE A 145 -1.84 21.64 -48.27
CA ILE A 145 -0.70 22.22 -48.99
C ILE A 145 0.63 21.89 -48.32
N THR A 146 1.65 21.70 -49.14
CA THR A 146 3.05 21.78 -48.69
C THR A 146 3.64 23.12 -49.11
N LEU A 147 4.23 23.84 -48.16
CA LEU A 147 5.02 25.04 -48.45
C LEU A 147 6.42 24.61 -48.90
N SER A 148 6.93 25.18 -49.99
CA SER A 148 8.31 24.93 -50.44
C SER A 148 9.19 26.17 -50.40
N GLY A 149 8.75 27.23 -49.72
CA GLY A 149 9.48 28.49 -49.56
C GLY A 149 8.81 29.43 -48.56
N THR A 150 9.33 30.65 -48.46
CA THR A 150 8.96 31.61 -47.40
C THR A 150 7.70 32.40 -47.74
N MET A 151 6.74 32.44 -46.80
CA MET A 151 5.63 33.39 -46.78
C MET A 151 5.86 34.44 -45.70
N ARG A 152 5.87 35.72 -46.07
CA ARG A 152 5.96 36.85 -45.15
C ARG A 152 4.61 37.55 -45.04
N PHE A 153 4.19 37.83 -43.82
CA PHE A 153 2.93 38.53 -43.54
C PHE A 153 3.19 39.93 -42.99
N LYS A 154 2.55 40.93 -43.59
CA LYS A 154 2.52 42.33 -43.15
C LYS A 154 1.09 42.75 -42.81
N GLY A 155 0.96 43.81 -42.02
CA GLY A 155 -0.35 44.31 -41.59
C GLY A 155 -1.12 43.26 -40.79
N SER A 156 -2.44 43.23 -40.93
CA SER A 156 -3.33 42.26 -40.29
C SER A 156 -3.82 41.23 -41.30
N SER A 157 -3.23 40.03 -41.27
CA SER A 157 -3.53 38.95 -42.21
C SER A 157 -4.13 37.72 -41.55
N VAL A 158 -4.85 36.92 -42.33
CA VAL A 158 -5.51 35.68 -41.88
C VAL A 158 -5.15 34.54 -42.84
N ILE A 159 -4.82 33.38 -42.29
CA ILE A 159 -4.87 32.11 -43.00
C ILE A 159 -6.06 31.33 -42.44
N ASP A 160 -7.10 31.15 -43.25
CA ASP A 160 -8.20 30.24 -42.96
C ASP A 160 -7.93 28.91 -43.66
N GLY A 161 -7.59 27.91 -42.86
CA GLY A 161 -7.30 26.58 -43.36
C GLY A 161 -8.54 25.82 -43.82
N GLN A 162 -9.75 26.22 -43.40
CA GLN A 162 -10.97 25.44 -43.64
C GLN A 162 -10.81 23.94 -43.27
N TRP A 163 -10.03 23.66 -42.23
CA TRP A 163 -9.61 22.34 -41.72
C TRP A 163 -8.59 21.59 -42.58
N HIS A 164 -7.98 22.25 -43.54
CA HIS A 164 -6.84 21.71 -44.29
C HIS A 164 -5.53 21.83 -43.52
N LYS A 165 -4.55 21.05 -43.98
CA LYS A 165 -3.20 20.99 -43.44
C LYS A 165 -2.21 21.86 -44.23
N ILE A 166 -1.35 22.58 -43.52
CA ILE A 166 -0.13 23.18 -44.04
C ILE A 166 1.06 22.36 -43.56
N ASN A 167 1.82 21.79 -44.48
CA ASN A 167 3.09 21.13 -44.19
C ASN A 167 4.27 22.02 -44.57
N PHE A 168 5.23 22.19 -43.67
CA PHE A 168 6.51 22.81 -44.01
C PHE A 168 7.39 21.82 -44.80
N GLY A 169 7.82 22.21 -46.00
CA GLY A 169 8.93 21.59 -46.72
C GLY A 169 10.29 22.04 -46.16
N ASP A 170 11.38 21.51 -46.73
CA ASP A 170 12.73 21.65 -46.18
C ASP A 170 13.20 23.11 -46.00
N ASP A 171 12.82 24.00 -46.92
CA ASP A 171 13.23 25.41 -46.95
C ASP A 171 12.06 26.39 -46.70
N ALA A 172 10.94 25.91 -46.17
CA ALA A 172 9.74 26.72 -45.99
C ALA A 172 9.72 27.48 -44.66
N TYR A 173 9.30 28.74 -44.71
CA TYR A 173 9.12 29.61 -43.54
C TYR A 173 7.79 30.35 -43.60
N ILE A 174 7.19 30.60 -42.44
CA ILE A 174 6.14 31.61 -42.24
C ILE A 174 6.72 32.64 -41.28
N ILE A 175 6.85 33.87 -41.76
CA ILE A 175 7.42 35.00 -41.02
C ILE A 175 6.35 36.09 -40.87
N VAL A 176 6.10 36.53 -39.65
CA VAL A 176 5.23 37.69 -39.36
C VAL A 176 6.12 38.90 -39.15
N ASP A 177 6.06 39.89 -40.05
CA ASP A 177 6.93 41.08 -40.02
C ASP A 177 6.65 41.98 -38.80
N SER A 178 7.59 42.88 -38.51
CA SER A 178 7.50 43.85 -37.41
C SER A 178 6.16 44.59 -37.38
N GLY A 179 5.50 44.59 -36.21
CA GLY A 179 4.19 45.21 -35.99
C GLY A 179 3.01 44.54 -36.71
N ALA A 180 3.22 43.42 -37.40
CA ALA A 180 2.18 42.69 -38.10
C ALA A 180 1.48 41.66 -37.18
N GLN A 181 0.29 41.23 -37.60
CA GLN A 181 -0.49 40.19 -36.96
C GLN A 181 -0.91 39.13 -37.97
N LEU A 182 -0.67 37.87 -37.64
CA LEU A 182 -1.16 36.73 -38.41
C LEU A 182 -2.13 35.89 -37.58
N ARG A 183 -3.37 35.74 -38.06
CA ARG A 183 -4.33 34.78 -37.50
C ARG A 183 -4.36 33.50 -38.32
N LEU A 184 -4.11 32.38 -37.68
CA LEU A 184 -4.34 31.05 -38.20
C LEU A 184 -5.69 30.56 -37.69
N HIS A 185 -6.58 30.15 -38.60
CA HIS A 185 -7.94 29.75 -38.27
C HIS A 185 -8.27 28.39 -38.88
N ASN A 186 -8.77 27.45 -38.07
CA ASN A 186 -9.20 26.11 -38.50
C ASN A 186 -8.15 25.44 -39.41
N VAL A 187 -6.92 25.28 -38.93
CA VAL A 187 -5.82 24.76 -39.75
C VAL A 187 -4.97 23.79 -38.92
N GLU A 188 -4.47 22.74 -39.55
CA GLU A 188 -3.40 21.91 -38.99
C GLU A 188 -2.06 22.35 -39.58
N ILE A 189 -1.05 22.57 -38.75
CA ILE A 189 0.30 22.96 -39.18
C ILE A 189 1.25 21.84 -38.80
N GLY A 190 1.83 21.17 -39.80
CA GLY A 190 2.79 20.08 -39.61
C GLY A 190 4.19 20.44 -40.11
N GLY A 191 5.20 19.77 -39.57
CA GLY A 191 6.59 19.98 -39.99
C GLY A 191 7.26 21.20 -39.36
N VAL A 192 6.70 21.68 -38.24
CA VAL A 192 7.28 22.80 -37.49
C VAL A 192 8.58 22.32 -36.84
N ALA A 193 9.65 23.04 -37.13
CA ALA A 193 11.01 22.77 -36.65
C ALA A 193 11.77 24.09 -36.58
N GLN A 194 12.72 24.19 -35.66
CA GLN A 194 13.66 25.32 -35.54
C GLN A 194 12.94 26.68 -35.47
N GLU A 195 13.11 27.55 -36.47
CA GLU A 195 12.48 28.88 -36.56
C GLU A 195 11.57 29.00 -37.80
N ARG A 196 11.05 27.88 -38.33
CA ARG A 196 10.25 27.86 -39.56
C ARG A 196 8.93 28.62 -39.45
N PHE A 197 8.41 28.78 -38.25
CA PHE A 197 7.21 29.56 -37.96
C PHE A 197 7.61 30.60 -36.92
N GLN A 198 7.63 31.90 -37.25
CA GLN A 198 8.20 32.90 -36.34
C GLN A 198 7.67 34.32 -36.55
N CYS A 199 7.85 35.14 -35.52
CA CYS A 199 7.76 36.59 -35.58
C CYS A 199 9.14 37.17 -35.92
N ALA A 200 9.18 38.25 -36.72
CA ALA A 200 10.43 38.92 -37.07
C ALA A 200 11.06 39.68 -35.90
N ASP A 201 10.23 40.15 -34.96
CA ASP A 201 10.61 40.81 -33.71
C ASP A 201 9.47 40.73 -32.68
N ASP A 202 9.66 41.40 -31.53
CA ASP A 202 8.73 41.39 -30.40
C ASP A 202 7.46 42.24 -30.61
N ASP A 203 7.43 43.09 -31.65
CA ASP A 203 6.25 43.90 -32.00
C ASP A 203 5.23 43.11 -32.82
N ALA A 204 5.61 41.95 -33.36
CA ALA A 204 4.74 41.05 -34.12
C ALA A 204 3.94 40.08 -33.22
N SER A 205 2.78 39.63 -33.72
CA SER A 205 1.89 38.71 -32.97
C SER A 205 1.22 37.64 -33.83
N ILE A 206 0.96 36.49 -33.22
CA ILE A 206 0.22 35.39 -33.83
C ILE A 206 -1.06 35.09 -33.05
N ILE A 207 -2.15 34.85 -33.77
CA ILE A 207 -3.40 34.35 -33.19
C ILE A 207 -3.63 32.92 -33.69
N LEU A 208 -3.67 31.96 -32.76
CA LEU A 208 -4.08 30.59 -33.05
C LEU A 208 -5.55 30.43 -32.67
N ASP A 209 -6.43 30.35 -33.67
CA ASP A 209 -7.87 30.14 -33.49
C ASP A 209 -8.32 28.79 -34.03
N ASN A 210 -8.35 27.81 -33.13
CA ASN A 210 -8.74 26.44 -33.45
C ASN A 210 -7.73 25.77 -34.38
N VAL A 211 -6.48 25.67 -33.91
CA VAL A 211 -5.29 25.24 -34.66
C VAL A 211 -4.60 24.08 -33.96
N ASP A 212 -4.17 23.08 -34.75
CA ASP A 212 -3.32 21.98 -34.28
C ASP A 212 -1.91 22.13 -34.86
N VAL A 213 -0.89 22.15 -34.01
CA VAL A 213 0.53 22.29 -34.38
C VAL A 213 1.27 20.99 -34.08
N GLY A 214 1.88 20.41 -35.11
CA GLY A 214 2.71 19.22 -35.04
C GLY A 214 4.19 19.54 -35.27
N LEU A 215 5.00 19.35 -34.22
CA LEU A 215 6.45 19.45 -34.29
C LEU A 215 7.06 18.25 -35.00
N SER A 216 8.10 18.50 -35.78
CA SER A 216 8.92 17.46 -36.44
C SER A 216 10.40 17.50 -36.02
N ASP A 217 10.79 18.50 -35.25
CA ASP A 217 12.10 18.68 -34.62
C ASP A 217 11.93 19.67 -33.46
N ASP A 218 12.99 19.90 -32.69
CA ASP A 218 12.99 20.90 -31.62
C ASP A 218 12.71 22.32 -32.18
N TYR A 219 11.95 23.10 -31.42
CA TYR A 219 11.39 24.37 -31.86
C TYR A 219 11.58 25.46 -30.81
N VAL A 220 12.01 26.65 -31.25
CA VAL A 220 12.25 27.81 -30.38
C VAL A 220 11.36 28.97 -30.79
N TRP A 221 10.59 29.49 -29.84
CA TRP A 221 9.82 30.73 -30.00
C TRP A 221 10.59 31.89 -29.38
N SER A 222 11.37 32.61 -30.19
CA SER A 222 12.30 33.66 -29.73
C SER A 222 11.71 35.07 -29.70
N HIS A 223 10.64 35.33 -30.47
CA HIS A 223 10.10 36.68 -30.67
C HIS A 223 8.57 36.70 -30.73
N GLY A 224 7.99 37.82 -30.31
CA GLY A 224 6.56 38.10 -30.43
C GLY A 224 5.66 37.27 -29.49
N SER A 225 4.35 37.52 -29.56
CA SER A 225 3.36 36.89 -28.66
C SER A 225 2.39 35.96 -29.41
N ILE A 226 1.87 34.95 -28.70
CA ILE A 226 0.81 34.07 -29.20
C ILE A 226 -0.48 34.31 -28.41
N LEU A 227 -1.59 34.54 -29.12
CA LEU A 227 -2.94 34.55 -28.57
C LEU A 227 -3.68 33.27 -28.95
N PHE A 228 -4.05 32.45 -27.97
CA PHE A 228 -4.80 31.22 -28.16
C PHE A 228 -6.31 31.47 -28.02
N LEU A 229 -7.08 31.22 -29.09
CA LEU A 229 -8.54 31.25 -29.12
C LEU A 229 -9.11 29.85 -29.34
N LYS A 230 -10.29 29.56 -28.79
CA LYS A 230 -10.97 28.25 -28.90
C LYS A 230 -10.04 27.09 -28.50
N ARG A 231 -9.91 26.02 -29.29
CA ARG A 231 -9.13 24.82 -28.92
C ARG A 231 -7.88 24.72 -29.77
N ASN A 232 -6.72 24.87 -29.16
CA ASN A 232 -5.44 24.69 -29.84
C ASN A 232 -4.68 23.53 -29.23
N SER A 233 -3.92 22.80 -30.04
CA SER A 233 -2.97 21.81 -29.52
C SER A 233 -1.59 21.94 -30.14
N ILE A 234 -0.57 21.63 -29.34
CA ILE A 234 0.82 21.53 -29.78
C ILE A 234 1.30 20.14 -29.34
N GLY A 235 1.88 19.38 -30.26
CA GLY A 235 2.38 18.04 -29.97
C GLY A 235 3.49 17.60 -30.91
N GLY A 236 4.05 16.42 -30.62
CA GLY A 236 5.26 15.87 -31.23
C GLY A 236 6.32 15.68 -30.15
N ALA A 237 7.00 14.52 -30.15
CA ALA A 237 7.96 14.11 -29.13
C ALA A 237 9.31 14.86 -29.29
N HIS A 238 9.24 16.18 -29.15
CA HIS A 238 10.31 17.16 -29.36
C HIS A 238 10.21 18.29 -28.34
N ASP A 239 11.26 19.10 -28.26
CA ASP A 239 11.31 20.23 -27.34
C ASP A 239 10.63 21.47 -27.97
N PHE A 240 9.74 22.11 -27.21
CA PHE A 240 9.26 23.46 -27.49
C PHE A 240 9.84 24.41 -26.44
N SER A 241 10.78 25.28 -26.83
CA SER A 241 11.36 26.29 -25.96
C SER A 241 10.71 27.66 -26.19
N TYR A 242 10.07 28.20 -25.15
CA TYR A 242 9.53 29.56 -25.15
C TYR A 242 10.59 30.55 -24.65
N GLU A 243 11.20 31.29 -25.57
CA GLU A 243 12.30 32.23 -25.32
C GLU A 243 11.96 33.68 -25.69
N SER A 244 10.69 34.00 -25.92
CA SER A 244 10.28 35.39 -26.21
C SER A 244 10.22 36.23 -24.92
N PRO A 245 10.62 37.52 -24.97
CA PRO A 245 10.36 38.48 -23.89
C PRO A 245 8.89 38.86 -23.73
N MET A 246 8.03 38.45 -24.67
CA MET A 246 6.62 38.79 -24.69
C MET A 246 5.78 37.76 -23.93
N THR A 247 4.59 38.18 -23.49
CA THR A 247 3.61 37.29 -22.83
C THR A 247 2.64 36.72 -23.86
N SER A 248 2.53 35.39 -23.93
CA SER A 248 1.45 34.71 -24.67
C SER A 248 0.20 34.56 -23.81
N THR A 249 -0.98 34.55 -24.41
CA THR A 249 -2.27 34.60 -23.69
C THR A 249 -3.21 33.48 -24.13
N ILE A 250 -3.76 32.73 -23.16
CA ILE A 250 -4.89 31.83 -23.37
C ILE A 250 -6.18 32.61 -23.09
N ALA A 251 -6.95 32.90 -24.14
CA ALA A 251 -8.17 33.69 -24.02
C ALA A 251 -9.26 32.99 -23.18
N ALA A 252 -10.27 33.76 -22.77
CA ALA A 252 -11.42 33.24 -22.03
C ALA A 252 -12.08 32.09 -22.82
N SER A 253 -12.38 31.00 -22.12
CA SER A 253 -12.96 29.76 -22.66
C SER A 253 -12.12 29.07 -23.73
N ALA A 254 -10.86 29.47 -23.91
CA ALA A 254 -9.91 28.79 -24.79
C ALA A 254 -9.15 27.67 -24.04
N THR A 255 -8.63 26.73 -24.81
CA THR A 255 -7.80 25.62 -24.34
C THR A 255 -6.53 25.56 -25.18
N LEU A 256 -5.38 25.54 -24.51
CA LEU A 256 -4.10 25.10 -25.08
C LEU A 256 -3.82 23.69 -24.57
N LYS A 257 -3.71 22.70 -25.46
CA LYS A 257 -3.37 21.32 -25.12
C LYS A 257 -1.95 20.97 -25.55
N LEU A 258 -1.12 20.51 -24.63
CA LEU A 258 0.16 19.87 -24.90
C LEU A 258 -0.03 18.36 -24.90
N LYS A 259 0.48 17.67 -25.92
CA LYS A 259 0.26 16.23 -26.13
C LYS A 259 1.45 15.55 -26.81
N ASP A 260 1.38 14.23 -26.91
CA ASP A 260 2.27 13.39 -27.73
C ASP A 260 3.74 13.49 -27.29
N ASP A 261 3.99 13.38 -25.98
CA ASP A 261 5.30 13.35 -25.34
C ASP A 261 6.17 14.60 -25.58
N ILE A 262 5.53 15.73 -25.89
CA ILE A 262 6.20 17.04 -26.04
C ILE A 262 6.83 17.52 -24.72
N GLU A 263 7.95 18.22 -24.82
CA GLU A 263 8.63 18.89 -23.71
C GLU A 263 8.56 20.41 -23.87
N LEU A 264 7.76 21.08 -23.03
CA LEU A 264 7.69 22.55 -23.03
C LEU A 264 8.72 23.12 -22.04
N THR A 265 9.72 23.81 -22.55
CA THR A 265 10.64 24.62 -21.74
C THR A 265 10.15 26.07 -21.68
N ILE A 266 9.90 26.58 -20.47
CA ILE A 266 9.30 27.90 -20.28
C ILE A 266 9.77 28.58 -18.97
N GLY A 267 9.96 29.90 -19.02
CA GLY A 267 10.19 30.72 -17.85
C GLY A 267 10.34 32.19 -18.23
N ARG A 268 10.47 33.08 -17.25
CA ARG A 268 10.60 34.52 -17.49
C ARG A 268 11.89 34.85 -18.25
N TYR A 269 11.77 35.51 -19.40
CA TYR A 269 12.90 35.81 -20.28
C TYR A 269 13.82 36.88 -19.69
N GLY A 270 15.12 36.60 -19.55
CA GLY A 270 16.10 37.58 -19.05
C GLY A 270 16.19 37.73 -17.53
N GLY A 271 15.35 37.03 -16.75
CA GLY A 271 15.46 36.97 -15.29
C GLY A 271 14.13 36.97 -14.54
N VAL A 272 14.21 36.96 -13.22
CA VAL A 272 13.04 36.82 -12.31
C VAL A 272 12.12 38.05 -12.29
N ASP A 273 12.63 39.22 -12.68
CA ASP A 273 11.89 40.49 -12.72
C ASP A 273 11.17 40.72 -14.06
N SER A 274 11.31 39.80 -15.01
CA SER A 274 10.72 39.89 -16.34
C SER A 274 9.23 39.46 -16.36
N PRO A 275 8.46 39.85 -17.39
CA PRO A 275 7.06 39.44 -17.51
C PRO A 275 6.85 37.92 -17.51
N GLU A 276 5.65 37.48 -17.09
CA GLU A 276 5.27 36.08 -17.19
C GLU A 276 5.16 35.67 -18.67
N PRO A 277 5.71 34.51 -19.07
CA PRO A 277 5.69 34.07 -20.47
C PRO A 277 4.29 33.62 -20.92
N LEU A 278 3.41 33.21 -19.99
CA LEU A 278 2.07 32.72 -20.27
C LEU A 278 1.04 33.31 -19.30
N TYR A 279 -0.05 33.84 -19.86
CA TYR A 279 -1.14 34.47 -19.11
C TYR A 279 -2.51 33.82 -19.40
N PHE A 280 -3.32 33.63 -18.35
CA PHE A 280 -4.71 33.17 -18.46
C PHE A 280 -5.65 34.38 -18.41
N ALA A 281 -6.44 34.60 -19.47
CA ALA A 281 -7.32 35.76 -19.54
C ALA A 281 -8.43 35.76 -18.46
N ASP A 282 -8.94 34.58 -18.08
CA ASP A 282 -9.84 34.42 -16.93
C ASP A 282 -9.86 32.97 -16.40
N ARG A 283 -10.73 32.68 -15.42
CA ARG A 283 -10.94 31.34 -14.82
C ARG A 283 -11.40 30.23 -15.78
N SER A 284 -11.80 30.57 -17.00
CA SER A 284 -12.25 29.62 -18.03
C SER A 284 -11.15 29.28 -19.04
N SER A 285 -10.05 30.04 -19.07
CA SER A 285 -8.83 29.70 -19.81
C SER A 285 -8.23 28.39 -19.27
N THR A 286 -7.86 27.47 -20.16
CA THR A 286 -7.38 26.12 -19.78
C THR A 286 -6.05 25.78 -20.45
N LEU A 287 -5.06 25.37 -19.65
CA LEU A 287 -3.87 24.65 -20.10
C LEU A 287 -4.07 23.16 -19.82
N ASN A 288 -4.08 22.32 -20.85
CA ASN A 288 -4.24 20.86 -20.73
C ASN A 288 -2.92 20.16 -21.03
N LEU A 289 -2.40 19.41 -20.06
CA LEU A 289 -1.15 18.66 -20.15
C LEU A 289 -1.49 17.17 -20.25
N HIS A 290 -1.15 16.53 -21.37
CA HIS A 290 -1.48 15.13 -21.63
C HIS A 290 -0.27 14.33 -22.12
N ASN A 291 0.31 13.48 -21.27
CA ASN A 291 1.54 12.73 -21.58
C ASN A 291 2.63 13.67 -22.12
N CYS A 292 3.14 14.56 -21.27
CA CYS A 292 4.11 15.59 -21.67
C CYS A 292 5.00 16.01 -20.50
N SER A 293 6.05 16.78 -20.79
CA SER A 293 6.97 17.35 -19.81
C SER A 293 6.85 18.88 -19.79
N LEU A 294 6.89 19.47 -18.61
CA LEU A 294 6.99 20.91 -18.39
C LEU A 294 8.31 21.21 -17.66
N ASN A 295 9.22 21.85 -18.38
CA ASN A 295 10.52 22.26 -17.90
C ASN A 295 10.50 23.76 -17.57
N VAL A 296 10.49 24.09 -16.29
CA VAL A 296 10.51 25.47 -15.83
C VAL A 296 11.95 25.92 -15.62
N THR A 297 12.36 26.99 -16.29
CA THR A 297 13.73 27.51 -16.19
C THR A 297 14.03 28.09 -14.80
N SER A 298 15.28 28.45 -14.52
CA SER A 298 15.69 28.99 -13.21
C SER A 298 15.11 30.37 -12.88
N SER A 299 14.52 31.08 -13.86
CA SER A 299 13.80 32.33 -13.63
C SER A 299 12.36 32.12 -13.12
N GLY A 300 11.87 30.87 -13.14
CA GLY A 300 10.57 30.48 -12.66
C GLY A 300 9.41 30.91 -13.57
N ILE A 301 8.20 30.61 -13.12
CA ILE A 301 6.95 31.01 -13.73
C ILE A 301 5.87 31.17 -12.66
N MET A 302 5.00 32.16 -12.77
CA MET A 302 3.79 32.28 -11.97
C MET A 302 2.55 32.09 -12.83
N LEU A 303 1.75 31.08 -12.48
CA LEU A 303 0.49 30.76 -13.13
C LEU A 303 -0.65 31.06 -12.16
N TYR A 304 -1.48 32.03 -12.51
CA TYR A 304 -2.64 32.46 -11.72
C TYR A 304 -3.79 32.76 -12.67
N GLN A 305 -5.02 32.67 -12.16
CA GLN A 305 -6.25 32.62 -12.96
C GLN A 305 -6.29 31.40 -13.91
N GLY A 306 -7.48 30.95 -14.33
CA GLY A 306 -7.62 29.81 -15.25
C GLY A 306 -7.49 28.43 -14.62
N LYS A 307 -7.23 27.43 -15.46
CA LYS A 307 -7.18 26.00 -15.11
C LYS A 307 -5.97 25.30 -15.71
N ILE A 308 -5.31 24.45 -14.93
CA ILE A 308 -4.37 23.45 -15.42
C ILE A 308 -5.02 22.07 -15.28
N LYS A 309 -5.21 21.39 -16.40
CA LYS A 309 -5.73 20.03 -16.48
C LYS A 309 -4.60 19.06 -16.76
N ILE A 310 -4.53 17.95 -16.02
CA ILE A 310 -3.50 16.92 -16.16
C ILE A 310 -4.16 15.59 -16.52
N GLU A 311 -3.77 15.02 -17.65
CA GLU A 311 -4.21 13.74 -18.19
C GLU A 311 -2.98 12.83 -18.40
N GLY A 312 -3.08 11.54 -18.06
CA GLY A 312 -1.95 10.61 -18.23
C GLY A 312 -0.76 10.94 -17.32
N LYS A 313 0.48 10.73 -17.79
CA LYS A 313 1.71 11.00 -17.03
C LYS A 313 2.30 12.36 -17.42
N VAL A 314 2.40 13.30 -16.48
CA VAL A 314 3.01 14.61 -16.71
C VAL A 314 4.22 14.80 -15.81
N ILE A 315 5.32 15.26 -16.38
CA ILE A 315 6.59 15.50 -15.67
C ILE A 315 6.75 16.99 -15.43
N PHE A 316 7.04 17.38 -14.19
CA PHE A 316 7.48 18.74 -13.84
C PHE A 316 8.96 18.69 -13.45
N ASP A 317 9.79 19.35 -14.25
CA ASP A 317 11.19 19.60 -13.95
C ASP A 317 11.38 21.11 -13.77
N VAL A 318 11.72 21.54 -12.56
CA VAL A 318 11.90 22.96 -12.24
C VAL A 318 13.39 23.21 -11.94
N ALA A 319 14.06 24.02 -12.75
CA ALA A 319 15.48 24.32 -12.58
C ALA A 319 15.78 25.32 -11.43
N SER A 320 14.74 25.83 -10.76
CA SER A 320 14.85 26.77 -9.65
C SER A 320 15.59 26.19 -8.45
N THR A 321 16.38 27.01 -7.75
CA THR A 321 17.05 26.66 -6.49
C THR A 321 16.42 27.31 -5.25
N THR A 322 15.35 28.10 -5.44
CA THR A 322 14.62 28.81 -4.37
C THR A 322 13.12 28.78 -4.62
N SER A 323 12.31 28.92 -3.57
CA SER A 323 10.84 28.98 -3.69
C SER A 323 10.31 30.27 -4.32
N THR A 324 11.11 31.34 -4.38
CA THR A 324 10.69 32.61 -5.00
C THR A 324 10.77 32.58 -6.53
N CYS A 325 11.55 31.65 -7.09
CA CYS A 325 11.82 31.54 -8.53
C CYS A 325 11.41 30.16 -9.07
N GLY A 326 10.46 29.49 -8.41
CA GLY A 326 9.95 28.18 -8.80
C GLY A 326 8.79 28.23 -9.80
N MET A 327 8.06 27.12 -9.88
CA MET A 327 6.73 27.08 -10.48
C MET A 327 5.69 27.47 -9.42
N ILE A 328 5.19 28.70 -9.51
CA ILE A 328 4.27 29.29 -8.52
C ILE A 328 2.83 29.19 -9.04
N LEU A 329 1.95 28.63 -8.23
CA LEU A 329 0.52 28.46 -8.52
C LEU A 329 -0.29 29.43 -7.66
N GLY A 330 -0.95 30.39 -8.28
CA GLY A 330 -1.74 31.43 -7.61
C GLY A 330 -0.91 32.60 -7.06
N THR A 331 -1.59 33.70 -6.75
CA THR A 331 -0.97 34.94 -6.24
C THR A 331 -0.83 34.96 -4.72
N GLY A 332 -1.71 34.27 -3.99
CA GLY A 332 -1.71 34.26 -2.51
C GLY A 332 -2.48 35.40 -1.87
N ASP A 333 -2.96 36.35 -2.66
CA ASP A 333 -3.58 37.59 -2.16
C ASP A 333 -5.09 37.69 -2.50
N VAL A 334 -5.50 37.20 -3.66
CA VAL A 334 -6.87 37.40 -4.19
C VAL A 334 -7.51 36.07 -4.60
N PRO A 335 -8.60 35.62 -3.93
CA PRO A 335 -9.24 34.33 -4.26
C PRO A 335 -9.80 34.25 -5.69
N ALA A 336 -10.14 35.38 -6.30
CA ALA A 336 -10.59 35.42 -7.70
C ALA A 336 -9.47 35.10 -8.71
N GLU A 337 -8.22 35.14 -8.26
CA GLU A 337 -7.02 34.83 -9.04
C GLU A 337 -6.47 33.43 -8.76
N ASP A 338 -7.18 32.64 -7.95
CA ASP A 338 -6.83 31.25 -7.68
C ASP A 338 -6.86 30.42 -8.96
N LEU A 339 -5.76 29.72 -9.21
CA LEU A 339 -5.62 28.75 -10.28
C LEU A 339 -6.34 27.44 -9.91
N GLU A 340 -7.09 26.85 -10.82
CA GLU A 340 -7.66 25.50 -10.65
C GLU A 340 -6.66 24.45 -11.19
N LEU A 341 -5.99 23.71 -10.31
CA LEU A 341 -5.22 22.52 -10.69
C LEU A 341 -6.11 21.27 -10.62
N ARG A 342 -6.27 20.56 -11.74
CA ARG A 342 -7.15 19.40 -11.87
C ARG A 342 -6.42 18.20 -12.48
N LEU A 343 -6.32 17.11 -11.72
CA LEU A 343 -5.85 15.81 -12.22
C LEU A 343 -7.05 14.93 -12.59
N GLU A 344 -7.09 14.46 -13.82
CA GLU A 344 -8.08 13.50 -14.32
C GLU A 344 -7.85 12.08 -13.76
N PRO A 345 -8.84 11.17 -13.82
CA PRO A 345 -8.68 9.79 -13.37
C PRO A 345 -7.40 9.12 -13.91
N GLY A 346 -6.65 8.47 -13.02
CA GLY A 346 -5.41 7.76 -13.40
C GLY A 346 -4.22 8.67 -13.75
N ALA A 347 -4.38 10.00 -13.68
CA ALA A 347 -3.28 10.91 -13.95
C ALA A 347 -2.18 10.83 -12.89
N THR A 348 -0.93 10.97 -13.35
CA THR A 348 0.26 11.00 -12.50
C THR A 348 1.06 12.27 -12.75
N VAL A 349 1.34 13.02 -11.69
CA VAL A 349 2.31 14.13 -11.71
C VAL A 349 3.62 13.63 -11.15
N HIS A 350 4.71 13.76 -11.91
CA HIS A 350 6.05 13.37 -11.50
C HIS A 350 6.92 14.62 -11.31
N LEU A 351 7.23 14.95 -10.05
CA LEU A 351 8.11 16.06 -9.68
C LEU A 351 9.56 15.57 -9.62
N ILE A 352 10.42 16.09 -10.50
CA ILE A 352 11.83 15.66 -10.62
C ILE A 352 12.75 16.47 -9.71
N LYS A 353 12.74 17.80 -9.84
CA LYS A 353 13.60 18.70 -9.06
C LYS A 353 13.01 20.10 -8.96
N GLY A 354 13.59 20.90 -8.07
CA GLY A 354 13.28 22.31 -7.87
C GLY A 354 12.00 22.56 -7.09
N HIS A 355 11.49 23.78 -7.17
CA HIS A 355 10.45 24.27 -6.26
C HIS A 355 9.11 24.43 -6.98
N VAL A 356 8.11 23.69 -6.53
CA VAL A 356 6.70 23.96 -6.84
C VAL A 356 6.08 24.64 -5.63
N VAL A 357 5.40 25.76 -5.83
CA VAL A 357 4.82 26.58 -4.76
C VAL A 357 3.34 26.76 -5.00
N SER A 358 2.52 26.38 -4.03
CA SER A 358 1.08 26.66 -4.03
C SER A 358 0.79 27.85 -3.12
N ASN A 359 0.28 28.92 -3.73
CA ASN A 359 -0.23 30.14 -3.09
C ASN A 359 -1.76 30.25 -3.31
N ILE A 360 -2.45 29.14 -3.57
CA ILE A 360 -3.90 29.14 -3.83
C ILE A 360 -4.64 29.35 -2.50
N LEU A 361 -5.54 30.33 -2.41
CA LEU A 361 -6.24 30.68 -1.16
C LEU A 361 -7.41 29.74 -0.84
N GLY A 362 -8.09 29.21 -1.84
CA GLY A 362 -9.10 28.18 -1.65
C GLY A 362 -8.49 26.86 -1.16
N LYS A 363 -9.16 26.18 -0.22
CA LYS A 363 -8.83 24.81 0.28
C LYS A 363 -8.85 23.71 -0.78
N ASN A 364 -8.98 24.09 -2.03
CA ASN A 364 -9.50 23.34 -3.15
C ASN A 364 -8.49 23.45 -4.30
N MET A 365 -7.29 22.90 -4.11
CA MET A 365 -6.67 22.21 -5.25
C MET A 365 -7.65 21.07 -5.60
N MET A 366 -8.66 21.36 -6.41
CA MET A 366 -9.79 20.45 -6.62
C MET A 366 -9.31 19.29 -7.48
N PHE A 367 -9.02 18.18 -6.81
CA PHE A 367 -8.97 16.85 -7.41
C PHE A 367 -10.41 16.28 -7.40
N PRO A 368 -11.30 16.63 -8.35
CA PRO A 368 -12.70 16.20 -8.30
C PRO A 368 -12.76 14.68 -8.17
N SER A 369 -13.57 14.18 -7.24
CA SER A 369 -13.79 12.75 -7.02
C SER A 369 -14.15 12.06 -8.33
N CYS A 370 -13.32 11.15 -8.79
CA CYS A 370 -13.54 10.40 -10.01
C CYS A 370 -12.99 8.97 -9.86
N ILE A 371 -13.57 8.03 -10.60
CA ILE A 371 -13.26 6.61 -10.54
C ILE A 371 -11.83 6.41 -11.06
N GLY A 372 -10.87 6.16 -10.17
CA GLY A 372 -9.45 5.95 -10.49
C GLY A 372 -8.54 6.84 -9.64
N ARG A 373 -7.61 6.24 -8.90
CA ARG A 373 -6.66 6.98 -8.05
C ARG A 373 -5.67 7.75 -8.91
N ARG A 374 -5.20 8.88 -8.38
CA ARG A 374 -4.25 9.78 -9.03
C ARG A 374 -2.97 9.77 -8.24
N ALA A 375 -1.84 9.92 -8.90
CA ALA A 375 -0.54 9.84 -8.22
C ALA A 375 0.23 11.15 -8.29
N ILE A 376 0.90 11.48 -7.19
CA ILE A 376 1.99 12.45 -7.15
C ILE A 376 3.25 11.67 -6.79
N LYS A 377 4.16 11.53 -7.77
CA LYS A 377 5.50 10.98 -7.56
C LYS A 377 6.47 12.12 -7.29
N LYS A 378 7.30 11.99 -6.26
CA LYS A 378 8.27 13.01 -5.87
C LYS A 378 9.67 12.43 -5.70
N GLU A 379 10.61 12.97 -6.46
CA GLU A 379 12.04 12.70 -6.35
C GLU A 379 12.71 13.51 -5.21
N PRO A 380 13.88 13.11 -4.69
CA PRO A 380 14.56 13.75 -3.56
C PRO A 380 14.88 15.25 -3.72
N GLU A 381 15.12 15.71 -4.95
CA GLU A 381 15.49 17.10 -5.24
C GLU A 381 14.30 18.01 -5.54
N ALA A 382 13.08 17.47 -5.55
CA ALA A 382 11.87 18.26 -5.68
C ALA A 382 11.45 18.84 -4.32
N TYR A 383 10.93 20.06 -4.29
CA TYR A 383 10.42 20.73 -3.10
C TYR A 383 9.01 21.21 -3.38
N PHE A 384 8.07 20.87 -2.49
CA PHE A 384 6.70 21.31 -2.62
C PHE A 384 6.34 22.21 -1.44
N HIS A 385 6.06 23.48 -1.73
CA HIS A 385 5.72 24.52 -0.76
C HIS A 385 4.22 24.74 -0.81
N LEU A 386 3.55 24.51 0.32
CA LEU A 386 2.11 24.67 0.46
C LEU A 386 1.86 25.84 1.39
N ASN A 387 1.89 27.06 0.85
CA ASN A 387 1.87 28.27 1.65
C ASN A 387 0.46 28.62 2.19
N LYS A 388 -0.56 27.87 1.78
CA LYS A 388 -1.97 28.02 2.14
C LYS A 388 -2.59 26.64 2.34
N ASP A 389 -3.76 26.62 2.97
CA ASP A 389 -4.51 25.39 3.21
C ASP A 389 -4.78 24.61 1.93
N VAL A 390 -4.50 23.30 1.93
CA VAL A 390 -4.75 22.42 0.79
C VAL A 390 -5.45 21.14 1.22
N SER A 391 -6.36 20.64 0.39
CA SER A 391 -6.98 19.32 0.57
C SER A 391 -6.58 18.34 -0.54
N PHE A 392 -6.25 17.11 -0.16
CA PHE A 392 -5.97 15.99 -1.05
C PHE A 392 -7.00 14.89 -0.81
N THR A 393 -7.78 14.57 -1.84
CA THR A 393 -8.80 13.51 -1.78
C THR A 393 -8.47 12.42 -2.79
N ASP A 394 -8.35 11.17 -2.32
CA ASP A 394 -8.04 10.00 -3.16
C ASP A 394 -6.77 10.16 -4.02
N ILE A 395 -5.69 10.64 -3.38
CA ILE A 395 -4.36 10.83 -4.01
C ILE A 395 -3.35 9.83 -3.44
N ASP A 396 -2.55 9.25 -4.33
CA ASP A 396 -1.44 8.37 -4.04
C ASP A 396 -0.15 9.18 -4.07
N PHE A 397 0.53 9.25 -2.94
CA PHE A 397 1.85 9.84 -2.81
C PHE A 397 2.88 8.73 -2.94
N LEU A 398 3.57 8.70 -4.08
CA LEU A 398 4.64 7.75 -4.38
C LEU A 398 5.98 8.39 -4.01
N LEU A 399 6.58 7.91 -2.92
CA LEU A 399 7.71 8.55 -2.25
C LEU A 399 8.93 7.62 -2.23
N GLU A 400 10.06 8.09 -2.76
CA GLU A 400 11.31 7.32 -2.75
C GLU A 400 12.12 7.50 -1.45
N TYR A 401 12.04 8.66 -0.78
CA TYR A 401 12.78 8.99 0.46
C TYR A 401 11.98 9.94 1.38
N ASN A 402 12.53 10.31 2.55
CA ASN A 402 11.94 11.32 3.45
C ASN A 402 11.93 12.70 2.76
N GLN A 403 10.82 13.04 2.13
CA GLN A 403 10.67 14.22 1.30
C GLN A 403 10.34 15.47 2.12
N THR A 404 10.97 16.61 1.78
CA THR A 404 10.63 17.92 2.36
C THR A 404 9.38 18.49 1.67
N VAL A 405 8.26 18.48 2.37
CA VAL A 405 7.10 19.33 2.09
C VAL A 405 7.17 20.50 3.07
N VAL A 406 7.17 21.72 2.56
CA VAL A 406 7.27 22.93 3.38
C VAL A 406 5.88 23.50 3.59
N ILE A 407 5.47 23.59 4.85
CA ILE A 407 4.18 24.10 5.29
C ILE A 407 4.50 25.19 6.33
N PRO A 408 4.09 26.45 6.13
CA PRO A 408 4.23 27.49 7.13
C PRO A 408 3.27 27.25 8.31
N ASP A 409 3.56 27.87 9.47
CA ASP A 409 2.83 27.62 10.73
C ASP A 409 1.32 27.92 10.67
N ASP A 410 0.89 28.75 9.72
CA ASP A 410 -0.50 29.17 9.52
C ASP A 410 -1.27 28.37 8.45
N ALA A 411 -0.63 27.40 7.79
CA ALA A 411 -1.25 26.55 6.77
C ALA A 411 -1.41 25.10 7.24
N VAL A 412 -2.43 24.42 6.70
CA VAL A 412 -2.66 22.98 6.95
C VAL A 412 -2.85 22.17 5.68
N ILE A 413 -2.49 20.90 5.74
CA ILE A 413 -2.80 19.90 4.71
C ILE A 413 -3.91 19.00 5.22
N ILE A 414 -5.00 18.89 4.47
CA ILE A 414 -6.11 17.99 4.77
C ILE A 414 -5.99 16.79 3.84
N HIS A 415 -5.70 15.61 4.39
CA HIS A 415 -5.77 14.35 3.66
C HIS A 415 -7.14 13.72 3.88
N ASN A 416 -7.76 13.29 2.79
CA ASN A 416 -8.99 12.51 2.79
C ASN A 416 -8.73 11.26 1.93
N ASN A 417 -8.57 10.11 2.59
CA ASN A 417 -8.27 8.84 1.93
C ASN A 417 -7.02 8.89 1.01
N SER A 418 -5.96 9.59 1.45
CA SER A 418 -4.69 9.66 0.72
C SER A 418 -3.83 8.43 1.03
N LEU A 419 -3.27 7.77 0.00
CA LEU A 419 -2.30 6.69 0.19
C LEU A 419 -0.88 7.26 0.15
N PHE A 420 -0.05 6.82 1.07
CA PHE A 420 1.38 7.09 1.09
C PHE A 420 2.12 5.78 0.91
N GLN A 421 2.92 5.70 -0.15
CA GLN A 421 3.63 4.49 -0.51
C GLN A 421 5.13 4.76 -0.70
N SER A 422 5.95 3.93 -0.08
CA SER A 422 7.39 3.83 -0.29
C SER A 422 7.82 2.36 -0.26
N ASP A 423 9.11 2.10 -0.46
CA ASP A 423 9.68 0.76 -0.29
C ASP A 423 9.52 0.21 1.14
N SER A 424 9.45 1.10 2.13
CA SER A 424 9.45 0.74 3.56
C SER A 424 8.07 0.75 4.23
N TYR A 425 7.11 1.51 3.69
CA TYR A 425 5.78 1.65 4.27
C TYR A 425 4.69 1.84 3.21
N ASP A 426 3.47 1.47 3.58
CA ASP A 426 2.25 1.67 2.80
C ASP A 426 1.11 1.96 3.79
N PHE A 427 0.53 3.17 3.72
CA PHE A 427 -0.57 3.54 4.59
C PHE A 427 -1.55 4.53 3.96
N TYR A 428 -2.82 4.42 4.35
CA TYR A 428 -3.86 5.39 4.04
C TYR A 428 -4.05 6.36 5.21
N LEU A 429 -4.27 7.62 4.91
CA LEU A 429 -4.46 8.67 5.90
C LEU A 429 -5.67 9.56 5.54
N THR A 430 -6.54 9.74 6.52
CA THR A 430 -7.55 10.79 6.61
C THR A 430 -7.26 11.61 7.85
N ALA A 431 -6.66 12.79 7.69
CA ALA A 431 -6.21 13.63 8.79
C ALA A 431 -5.91 15.07 8.32
N THR A 432 -5.91 16.01 9.26
CA THR A 432 -5.27 17.32 9.05
C THR A 432 -3.81 17.25 9.49
N ARG A 433 -2.87 17.81 8.73
CA ARG A 433 -1.44 17.86 9.07
C ARG A 433 -0.96 19.30 9.09
N GLN A 434 -0.28 19.70 10.16
CA GLN A 434 0.39 20.99 10.26
C GLN A 434 1.83 20.92 9.74
N ASN A 435 2.40 19.72 9.70
CA ASN A 435 3.71 19.46 9.14
C ASN A 435 3.79 18.01 8.64
N TYR A 436 4.90 17.63 8.00
CA TYR A 436 5.07 16.30 7.41
C TYR A 436 5.08 15.14 8.42
N VAL A 437 5.25 15.40 9.72
CA VAL A 437 5.36 14.36 10.75
C VAL A 437 4.22 14.40 11.77
N SER A 438 3.33 15.39 11.76
CA SER A 438 2.29 15.57 12.79
C SER A 438 0.91 15.59 12.17
N SER A 439 0.09 14.61 12.54
CA SER A 439 -1.30 14.48 12.12
C SER A 439 -2.25 14.82 13.27
N LEU A 440 -3.36 15.46 12.94
CA LEU A 440 -4.48 15.79 13.80
C LEU A 440 -5.72 15.01 13.34
N PHE A 441 -6.28 14.26 14.26
CA PHE A 441 -7.57 13.61 14.17
C PHE A 441 -8.59 14.45 14.96
N ASP A 442 -9.44 15.19 14.25
CA ASP A 442 -10.45 16.08 14.83
C ASP A 442 -11.89 15.58 14.63
N GLY A 443 -12.06 14.28 14.40
CA GLY A 443 -13.33 13.61 14.13
C GLY A 443 -13.27 12.84 12.81
N GLU A 444 -13.67 11.57 12.79
CA GLU A 444 -13.59 10.68 11.60
C GLU A 444 -12.14 10.50 11.06
N GLY A 445 -11.13 10.74 11.90
CA GLY A 445 -9.72 10.54 11.55
C GLY A 445 -9.42 9.06 11.33
N HIS A 446 -8.71 8.74 10.25
CA HIS A 446 -8.46 7.35 9.87
C HIS A 446 -7.01 7.13 9.44
N LEU A 447 -6.39 6.11 9.99
CA LEU A 447 -5.07 5.62 9.56
C LEU A 447 -5.16 4.11 9.35
N LEU A 448 -4.91 3.66 8.13
CA LEU A 448 -4.77 2.24 7.79
C LEU A 448 -3.32 1.96 7.38
N ILE A 449 -2.59 1.18 8.18
CA ILE A 449 -1.20 0.80 7.91
C ILE A 449 -1.19 -0.59 7.27
N ASN A 450 -1.05 -0.65 5.94
CA ASN A 450 -0.99 -1.91 5.21
C ASN A 450 0.36 -2.60 5.35
N ARG A 451 1.44 -1.82 5.43
CA ARG A 451 2.81 -2.33 5.54
C ARG A 451 3.72 -1.33 6.24
N GLY A 452 4.70 -1.83 6.97
CA GLY A 452 5.79 -1.04 7.51
C GLY A 452 5.42 -0.31 8.80
N ILE A 453 6.12 0.79 9.05
CA ILE A 453 6.02 1.56 10.29
C ILE A 453 5.53 2.97 9.93
N PHE A 454 4.45 3.44 10.56
CA PHE A 454 4.00 4.82 10.44
C PHE A 454 4.91 5.73 11.30
N PRO A 455 5.64 6.69 10.71
CA PRO A 455 6.66 7.47 11.43
C PRO A 455 6.14 8.78 12.04
N GLY A 456 4.83 9.07 11.95
CA GLY A 456 4.26 10.35 12.36
C GLY A 456 3.69 10.38 13.78
N TYR A 457 3.77 11.54 14.43
CA TYR A 457 3.02 11.89 15.63
C TYR A 457 1.52 12.05 15.33
N LEU A 458 0.69 11.75 16.31
CA LEU A 458 -0.76 11.88 16.21
C LEU A 458 -1.34 12.63 17.41
N MET A 459 -2.10 13.68 17.13
CA MET A 459 -2.97 14.35 18.10
C MET A 459 -4.43 13.98 17.81
N VAL A 460 -5.20 13.66 18.84
CA VAL A 460 -6.62 13.29 18.76
C VAL A 460 -7.43 14.26 19.61
N GLN A 461 -8.51 14.84 19.09
CA GLN A 461 -9.31 15.85 19.82
C GLN A 461 -10.80 15.52 19.96
N LYS A 462 -11.38 14.76 19.01
CA LYS A 462 -12.79 14.35 19.04
C LYS A 462 -12.93 12.83 19.00
N ASN A 463 -14.13 12.32 18.77
CA ASN A 463 -14.43 10.88 18.68
C ASN A 463 -14.41 10.36 17.24
N ASN A 464 -14.73 9.06 17.08
CA ASN A 464 -14.78 8.35 15.78
C ASN A 464 -13.44 8.30 15.03
N ASN A 465 -12.31 8.23 15.75
CA ASN A 465 -11.01 8.10 15.11
C ASN A 465 -10.48 6.67 15.19
N ILE A 466 -9.85 6.19 14.12
CA ILE A 466 -9.47 4.78 13.97
C ILE A 466 -8.02 4.68 13.50
N ILE A 467 -7.24 3.83 14.18
CA ILE A 467 -5.97 3.29 13.66
C ILE A 467 -6.18 1.80 13.40
N GLN A 468 -5.90 1.35 12.19
CA GLN A 468 -6.09 -0.03 11.77
C GLN A 468 -4.96 -0.55 10.89
N GLY A 469 -4.91 -1.86 10.67
CA GLY A 469 -3.98 -2.50 9.73
C GLY A 469 -3.03 -3.49 10.39
N VAL A 470 -1.96 -3.85 9.69
CA VAL A 470 -0.98 -4.89 10.11
C VAL A 470 0.43 -4.35 10.36
N GLY A 471 0.67 -3.06 10.11
CA GLY A 471 1.95 -2.42 10.40
C GLY A 471 2.09 -1.94 11.86
N GLU A 472 3.18 -1.21 12.14
CA GLU A 472 3.50 -0.67 13.46
C GLU A 472 3.39 0.86 13.49
N PHE A 473 3.24 1.44 14.68
CA PHE A 473 3.13 2.90 14.86
C PHE A 473 4.29 3.41 15.71
N LEU A 474 5.14 4.29 15.17
CA LEU A 474 6.34 4.78 15.85
C LEU A 474 6.17 6.13 16.54
N GLY A 475 5.24 6.98 16.10
CA GLY A 475 5.08 8.30 16.72
C GLY A 475 4.39 8.26 18.08
N GLN A 476 4.48 9.38 18.80
CA GLN A 476 3.67 9.59 20.01
C GLN A 476 2.22 9.85 19.65
N ILE A 477 1.31 9.37 20.49
CA ILE A 477 -0.12 9.61 20.38
C ILE A 477 -0.56 10.47 21.57
N LEU A 478 -1.21 11.61 21.30
CA LEU A 478 -1.72 12.53 22.31
C LEU A 478 -3.24 12.70 22.15
N LEU A 479 -4.01 12.20 23.11
CA LEU A 479 -5.44 12.49 23.22
C LEU A 479 -5.61 13.80 24.01
N ASN A 480 -6.07 14.85 23.34
CA ASN A 480 -6.10 16.22 23.82
C ASN A 480 -7.53 16.73 24.00
N GLY A 481 -8.03 16.68 25.25
CA GLY A 481 -9.35 17.15 25.62
C GLY A 481 -10.38 16.02 25.85
N PRO A 482 -11.48 16.30 26.56
CA PRO A 482 -12.41 15.30 27.10
C PRO A 482 -13.17 14.49 26.04
N ASP A 483 -13.32 15.03 24.83
CA ASP A 483 -14.05 14.37 23.74
C ASP A 483 -13.14 13.49 22.86
N ALA A 484 -11.83 13.42 23.17
CA ALA A 484 -10.87 12.66 22.38
C ALA A 484 -11.02 11.15 22.62
N GLU A 485 -11.34 10.42 21.55
CA GLU A 485 -11.47 8.95 21.52
C GLU A 485 -10.71 8.37 20.33
N LEU A 486 -10.05 7.24 20.56
CA LEU A 486 -9.26 6.52 19.54
C LEU A 486 -9.51 5.01 19.61
N SER A 487 -9.95 4.44 18.49
CA SER A 487 -10.15 2.99 18.32
C SER A 487 -8.94 2.34 17.66
N PHE A 488 -8.44 1.27 18.27
CA PHE A 488 -7.34 0.44 17.77
C PHE A 488 -7.86 -0.85 17.16
N GLN A 489 -7.69 -0.95 15.83
CA GLN A 489 -7.89 -2.14 15.00
C GLN A 489 -6.55 -2.58 14.37
N LEU A 490 -5.46 -2.35 15.10
CA LEU A 490 -4.09 -2.59 14.64
C LEU A 490 -3.61 -3.97 15.10
N ASN A 491 -3.11 -4.80 14.18
CA ASN A 491 -2.49 -6.10 14.49
C ASN A 491 -0.96 -5.99 14.77
N GLY A 492 -0.39 -4.78 14.71
CA GLY A 492 1.00 -4.51 15.08
C GLY A 492 1.15 -3.87 16.45
N ALA A 493 2.29 -3.23 16.69
CA ALA A 493 2.65 -2.64 17.97
C ALA A 493 2.68 -1.09 17.95
N LEU A 494 2.38 -0.49 19.10
CA LEU A 494 2.75 0.90 19.41
C LEU A 494 4.19 0.93 19.91
N LEU A 495 5.07 1.66 19.24
CA LEU A 495 6.51 1.70 19.56
C LEU A 495 6.92 2.94 20.36
N ASP A 496 6.00 3.88 20.58
CA ASP A 496 6.20 5.06 21.43
C ASP A 496 4.96 5.35 22.28
N THR A 497 5.11 6.31 23.20
CA THR A 497 4.21 6.63 24.30
C THR A 497 2.86 7.16 23.82
N LEU A 498 1.80 6.72 24.49
CA LEU A 498 0.44 7.27 24.35
C LEU A 498 0.10 8.11 25.59
N THR A 499 -0.38 9.33 25.39
CA THR A 499 -0.72 10.27 26.47
C THR A 499 -2.20 10.67 26.45
N LEU A 500 -2.89 10.46 27.57
CA LEU A 500 -4.29 10.77 27.86
C LEU A 500 -4.41 12.16 28.53
N ASN A 501 -4.13 13.21 27.77
CA ASN A 501 -4.11 14.61 28.25
C ASN A 501 -5.55 15.18 28.36
N ASN A 502 -6.29 14.70 29.35
CA ASN A 502 -7.73 14.91 29.54
C ASN A 502 -8.63 14.19 28.52
N GLY A 503 -8.08 13.54 27.49
CA GLY A 503 -8.83 12.61 26.65
C GLY A 503 -8.91 11.24 27.29
N SER A 504 -10.10 10.65 27.28
CA SER A 504 -10.41 9.58 28.21
C SER A 504 -10.67 8.22 27.58
N ILE A 505 -10.77 8.03 26.26
CA ILE A 505 -11.28 6.75 25.74
C ILE A 505 -10.34 6.16 24.68
N ILE A 506 -9.77 5.00 25.00
CA ILE A 506 -9.13 4.09 24.04
C ILE A 506 -10.01 2.86 23.88
N ILE A 507 -10.40 2.52 22.66
CA ILE A 507 -11.20 1.31 22.38
C ILE A 507 -10.33 0.28 21.68
N LEU A 508 -10.18 -0.90 22.29
CA LEU A 508 -9.48 -2.02 21.68
C LEU A 508 -10.47 -2.88 20.90
N GLU A 509 -10.51 -2.67 19.58
CA GLU A 509 -11.27 -3.51 18.66
C GLU A 509 -10.48 -4.77 18.25
N ARG A 510 -9.16 -4.76 18.48
CA ARG A 510 -8.24 -5.89 18.34
C ARG A 510 -7.20 -5.89 19.46
N ASN A 511 -6.47 -6.99 19.59
CA ASN A 511 -5.33 -7.09 20.51
C ASN A 511 -4.27 -6.03 20.17
N LEU A 512 -3.81 -5.29 21.18
CA LEU A 512 -2.82 -4.24 21.04
C LEU A 512 -1.55 -4.60 21.81
N ALA A 513 -0.40 -4.53 21.15
CA ALA A 513 0.89 -4.71 21.81
C ALA A 513 1.61 -3.37 21.98
N LEU A 514 2.16 -3.14 23.18
CA LEU A 514 3.08 -2.04 23.45
C LEU A 514 4.52 -2.52 23.25
N GLY A 515 5.32 -1.70 22.56
CA GLY A 515 6.74 -1.91 22.29
C GLY A 515 7.59 -1.78 23.56
N LYS A 516 8.90 -2.01 23.45
CA LYS A 516 9.81 -2.00 24.61
C LYS A 516 9.83 -0.63 25.30
N GLY A 517 9.46 -0.58 26.57
CA GLY A 517 9.46 0.65 27.38
C GLY A 517 8.26 1.58 27.16
N VAL A 518 7.31 1.19 26.30
CA VAL A 518 6.12 2.00 26.01
C VAL A 518 5.09 1.86 27.14
N THR A 519 4.49 2.98 27.54
CA THR A 519 3.46 3.07 28.59
C THR A 519 2.31 3.98 28.13
N ILE A 520 1.17 3.89 28.82
CA ILE A 520 0.05 4.83 28.66
C ILE A 520 0.14 5.86 29.79
N ASN A 521 0.29 7.13 29.44
CA ASN A 521 0.47 8.25 30.35
C ASN A 521 -0.84 9.00 30.59
N GLY A 522 -1.08 9.49 31.81
CA GLY A 522 -2.23 10.34 32.15
C GLY A 522 -3.36 9.58 32.86
N VAL A 523 -4.57 10.15 32.82
CA VAL A 523 -5.75 9.55 33.45
C VAL A 523 -6.80 9.32 32.38
N GLY A 524 -7.33 8.09 32.30
CA GLY A 524 -8.42 7.77 31.38
C GLY A 524 -8.82 6.30 31.37
N LEU A 525 -9.79 6.00 30.51
CA LEU A 525 -10.40 4.70 30.24
C LEU A 525 -9.72 4.01 29.05
N VAL A 526 -9.41 2.73 29.26
CA VAL A 526 -9.04 1.77 28.24
C VAL A 526 -10.15 0.72 28.18
N ASP A 527 -10.99 0.79 27.16
CA ASP A 527 -12.02 -0.19 26.88
C ASP A 527 -11.39 -1.38 26.15
N LEU A 528 -11.18 -2.47 26.90
CA LEU A 528 -10.58 -3.71 26.42
C LEU A 528 -11.55 -4.50 25.53
N LYS A 529 -12.87 -4.27 25.60
CA LYS A 529 -13.89 -5.17 25.04
C LYS A 529 -13.58 -6.63 25.40
N CYS A 530 -13.27 -7.47 24.40
CA CYS A 530 -12.86 -8.86 24.57
C CYS A 530 -11.41 -9.09 24.11
N ASN A 531 -10.61 -8.03 24.01
CA ASN A 531 -9.27 -8.03 23.43
C ASN A 531 -8.16 -7.86 24.48
N ASP A 532 -6.94 -8.16 24.08
CA ASP A 532 -5.76 -8.15 24.91
C ASP A 532 -4.93 -6.88 24.72
N LEU A 533 -4.65 -6.16 25.81
CA LEU A 533 -3.57 -5.19 25.91
C LEU A 533 -2.29 -5.88 26.41
N THR A 534 -1.28 -6.01 25.57
CA THR A 534 0.01 -6.58 25.95
C THR A 534 1.03 -5.50 26.29
N ILE A 535 1.45 -5.45 27.55
CA ILE A 535 2.46 -4.52 28.05
C ILE A 535 3.87 -4.97 27.63
N ALA A 536 4.73 -3.97 27.43
CA ALA A 536 6.10 -4.03 26.90
C ALA A 536 6.98 -5.21 27.37
N SER A 537 7.96 -5.58 26.54
CA SER A 537 8.97 -6.61 26.80
C SER A 537 10.14 -6.18 27.72
N GLY A 538 10.02 -5.05 28.41
CA GLY A 538 11.00 -4.54 29.39
C GLY A 538 10.33 -4.17 30.71
N ASP A 539 11.10 -4.06 31.79
CA ASP A 539 10.55 -3.61 33.07
C ASP A 539 10.02 -2.19 32.93
N THR A 540 8.78 -1.96 33.36
CA THR A 540 8.08 -0.67 33.21
C THR A 540 7.60 -0.13 34.56
N ALA A 541 7.58 1.19 34.70
CA ALA A 541 7.00 1.88 35.83
C ALA A 541 5.75 2.64 35.38
N TRP A 542 4.59 2.30 35.94
CA TRP A 542 3.31 2.89 35.60
C TRP A 542 2.92 3.92 36.66
N THR A 543 2.86 5.18 36.23
CA THR A 543 2.52 6.37 37.04
C THR A 543 1.14 6.94 36.73
N SER A 544 0.43 6.29 35.81
CA SER A 544 -0.89 6.68 35.31
C SER A 544 -2.00 6.04 36.12
N THR A 545 -3.08 6.79 36.34
CA THR A 545 -4.31 6.22 36.88
C THR A 545 -5.21 5.78 35.73
N LEU A 546 -5.37 4.48 35.56
CA LEU A 546 -6.08 3.90 34.41
C LEU A 546 -7.32 3.14 34.86
N TYR A 547 -8.37 3.27 34.08
CA TYR A 547 -9.61 2.52 34.23
C TYR A 547 -9.71 1.55 33.06
N PHE A 548 -9.75 0.25 33.34
CA PHE A 548 -9.92 -0.81 32.35
C PHE A 548 -11.36 -1.30 32.38
N ASP A 549 -12.06 -1.23 31.27
CA ASP A 549 -13.42 -1.78 31.13
C ASP A 549 -13.39 -2.97 30.16
N GLY A 550 -13.99 -4.10 30.53
CA GLY A 550 -13.85 -5.33 29.75
C GLY A 550 -15.05 -6.27 29.85
N MET A 551 -15.22 -7.08 28.81
CA MET A 551 -16.17 -8.20 28.70
C MET A 551 -15.40 -9.51 28.42
N GLY A 552 -14.33 -9.75 29.17
CA GLY A 552 -13.39 -10.86 29.00
C GLY A 552 -12.03 -10.46 28.42
N GLY A 553 -11.78 -9.17 28.16
CA GLY A 553 -10.49 -8.66 27.71
C GLY A 553 -9.40 -8.75 28.79
N SER A 554 -8.13 -8.71 28.38
CA SER A 554 -7.01 -8.91 29.30
C SER A 554 -5.90 -7.87 29.21
N VAL A 555 -5.26 -7.60 30.35
CA VAL A 555 -3.99 -6.88 30.44
C VAL A 555 -2.88 -7.91 30.68
N ASN A 556 -1.99 -8.08 29.71
CA ASN A 556 -0.95 -9.10 29.69
C ASN A 556 0.44 -8.50 29.95
N LEU A 557 1.13 -8.96 30.99
CA LEU A 557 2.52 -8.59 31.27
C LEU A 557 3.50 -9.48 30.51
N ARG A 558 4.47 -8.89 29.81
CA ARG A 558 5.63 -9.61 29.24
C ARG A 558 6.88 -9.56 30.12
N LYS A 559 6.94 -8.61 31.05
CA LYS A 559 8.01 -8.39 32.04
C LYS A 559 7.46 -7.84 33.34
N ASN A 560 8.33 -7.65 34.33
CA ASN A 560 7.92 -7.10 35.61
C ASN A 560 7.44 -5.65 35.45
N CYS A 561 6.51 -5.25 36.31
CA CYS A 561 5.89 -3.94 36.28
C CYS A 561 5.89 -3.34 37.68
N THR A 562 6.29 -2.07 37.82
CA THR A 562 6.09 -1.31 39.06
C THR A 562 4.86 -0.44 38.89
N LEU A 563 3.85 -0.62 39.74
CA LEU A 563 2.65 0.20 39.75
C LEU A 563 2.74 1.23 40.88
N THR A 564 2.70 2.51 40.50
CA THR A 564 2.77 3.63 41.46
C THR A 564 1.47 4.42 41.58
N SER A 565 0.46 4.07 40.77
CA SER A 565 -0.85 4.72 40.71
C SER A 565 -1.99 3.69 40.68
N ARG A 566 -3.23 4.15 40.52
CA ARG A 566 -4.42 3.29 40.57
C ARG A 566 -4.73 2.65 39.22
N TRP A 567 -4.92 1.34 39.19
CA TRP A 567 -5.60 0.62 38.12
C TRP A 567 -6.96 0.16 38.60
N THR A 568 -8.03 0.57 37.91
CA THR A 568 -9.41 0.16 38.22
C THR A 568 -9.89 -0.80 37.14
N PHE A 569 -10.51 -1.92 37.50
CA PHE A 569 -11.03 -2.91 36.56
C PHE A 569 -12.56 -3.02 36.68
N SER A 570 -13.24 -2.89 35.55
CA SER A 570 -14.70 -2.86 35.39
C SER A 570 -15.16 -3.93 34.41
N GLY A 571 -16.32 -4.54 34.69
CA GLY A 571 -16.82 -5.70 33.95
C GLY A 571 -16.02 -6.97 34.25
N ASP A 572 -15.87 -7.84 33.25
CA ASP A 572 -15.07 -9.06 33.36
C ASP A 572 -13.69 -8.80 32.75
N CYS A 573 -12.65 -8.75 33.58
CA CYS A 573 -11.29 -8.44 33.15
C CYS A 573 -10.30 -9.52 33.61
N VAL A 574 -9.24 -9.73 32.84
CA VAL A 574 -8.11 -10.59 33.23
C VAL A 574 -6.84 -9.77 33.34
N LEU A 575 -6.19 -9.77 34.51
CA LEU A 575 -4.83 -9.30 34.68
C LEU A 575 -3.89 -10.50 34.68
N SER A 576 -3.24 -10.72 33.53
CA SER A 576 -2.41 -11.88 33.25
C SER A 576 -0.94 -11.54 33.42
N GLY A 577 -0.32 -12.08 34.46
CA GLY A 577 1.09 -11.84 34.74
C GLY A 577 2.03 -12.59 33.82
N ARG A 578 1.59 -13.71 33.20
CA ARG A 578 2.46 -14.65 32.47
C ARG A 578 3.74 -15.01 33.26
N ASN A 579 3.58 -15.16 34.58
CA ASN A 579 4.56 -15.38 35.64
C ASN A 579 5.45 -14.20 36.01
N ASN A 580 5.17 -13.01 35.49
CA ASN A 580 5.85 -11.78 35.88
C ASN A 580 5.27 -11.21 37.18
N THR A 581 6.00 -10.24 37.73
CA THR A 581 5.69 -9.61 39.02
C THR A 581 5.18 -8.19 38.81
N ILE A 582 4.09 -7.83 39.50
CA ILE A 582 3.73 -6.45 39.79
C ILE A 582 4.29 -6.08 41.17
N TYR A 583 5.12 -5.05 41.22
CA TYR A 583 5.54 -4.40 42.45
C TYR A 583 4.61 -3.22 42.74
N LEU A 584 3.90 -3.25 43.87
CA LEU A 584 3.06 -2.13 44.29
C LEU A 584 3.90 -1.13 45.10
N SER A 585 3.86 0.15 44.73
CA SER A 585 4.43 1.21 45.59
C SER A 585 3.46 1.53 46.73
N GLN A 586 3.86 2.43 47.63
CA GLN A 586 2.98 2.98 48.67
C GLN A 586 1.66 3.58 48.12
N THR A 587 1.64 4.03 46.87
CA THR A 587 0.48 4.65 46.22
C THR A 587 -0.12 3.81 45.09
N GLY A 588 0.55 2.71 44.70
CA GLY A 588 0.04 1.79 43.68
C GLY A 588 -1.15 1.01 44.17
N CYS A 589 -2.25 0.95 43.44
CA CYS A 589 -3.41 0.13 43.86
C CYS A 589 -4.12 -0.50 42.67
N ILE A 590 -4.69 -1.69 42.90
CA ILE A 590 -5.55 -2.43 42.00
C ILE A 590 -6.94 -2.47 42.64
N GLU A 591 -7.91 -1.88 41.95
CA GLU A 591 -9.27 -1.72 42.41
C GLU A 591 -10.22 -2.49 41.48
N VAL A 592 -11.15 -3.26 42.06
CA VAL A 592 -12.23 -3.91 41.30
C VAL A 592 -13.51 -3.08 41.47
N GLU A 593 -14.07 -2.64 40.36
CA GLU A 593 -15.28 -1.81 40.32
C GLU A 593 -16.53 -2.59 40.76
N ARG A 594 -17.60 -1.85 41.08
CA ARG A 594 -18.88 -2.41 41.54
C ARG A 594 -19.41 -3.50 40.61
N GLY A 595 -19.73 -4.67 41.15
CA GLY A 595 -20.26 -5.81 40.40
C GLY A 595 -19.34 -6.40 39.33
N SER A 596 -18.05 -6.06 39.34
CA SER A 596 -17.06 -6.50 38.34
C SER A 596 -16.25 -7.70 38.82
N THR A 597 -15.66 -8.45 37.88
CA THR A 597 -14.79 -9.59 38.16
C THR A 597 -13.39 -9.33 37.59
N LEU A 598 -12.36 -9.44 38.43
CA LEU A 598 -10.97 -9.39 38.00
C LEU A 598 -10.28 -10.73 38.24
N GLU A 599 -9.87 -11.40 37.16
CA GLU A 599 -9.03 -12.59 37.24
C GLU A 599 -7.54 -12.21 37.31
N LEU A 600 -6.89 -12.57 38.41
CA LEU A 600 -5.44 -12.55 38.56
C LEU A 600 -4.87 -13.90 38.07
N LYS A 601 -4.31 -13.90 36.86
CA LYS A 601 -3.86 -15.12 36.18
C LYS A 601 -2.34 -15.20 36.10
N ASN A 602 -1.77 -16.27 36.66
CA ASN A 602 -0.33 -16.56 36.62
C ASN A 602 0.51 -15.31 36.91
N ILE A 603 0.24 -14.63 38.02
CA ILE A 603 0.84 -13.34 38.36
C ILE A 603 1.45 -13.36 39.75
N LYS A 604 2.60 -12.74 39.93
CA LYS A 604 3.09 -12.39 41.27
C LYS A 604 2.72 -10.93 41.57
N ILE A 605 2.16 -10.67 42.73
CA ILE A 605 1.97 -9.29 43.23
C ILE A 605 2.75 -9.17 44.53
N GLU A 606 3.72 -8.27 44.55
CA GLU A 606 4.58 -7.99 45.70
C GLU A 606 4.28 -6.63 46.33
N HIS A 607 4.68 -6.51 47.60
CA HIS A 607 4.54 -5.30 48.41
C HIS A 607 3.07 -4.92 48.67
N ILE A 608 2.22 -5.93 48.92
CA ILE A 608 0.80 -5.69 49.19
C ILE A 608 0.63 -5.13 50.61
N ASN A 609 -0.07 -4.00 50.68
CA ASN A 609 -0.49 -3.31 51.88
C ASN A 609 -2.02 -3.17 51.96
N ASP A 610 -2.56 -2.68 53.09
CA ASP A 610 -4.00 -2.67 53.42
C ASP A 610 -4.88 -1.87 52.43
N HIS A 611 -4.27 -1.03 51.59
CA HIS A 611 -4.98 -0.16 50.64
C HIS A 611 -4.73 -0.51 49.18
N ASN A 612 -3.94 -1.55 48.91
CA ASN A 612 -3.44 -1.81 47.57
C ASN A 612 -4.36 -2.69 46.70
N LEU A 613 -5.19 -3.56 47.30
CA LEU A 613 -6.01 -4.53 46.56
C LEU A 613 -7.38 -4.71 47.22
N TYR A 614 -8.44 -4.18 46.60
CA TYR A 614 -9.81 -4.22 47.16
C TYR A 614 -10.92 -4.17 46.11
N CYS A 615 -12.13 -4.58 46.50
CA CYS A 615 -13.36 -4.41 45.73
C CYS A 615 -14.17 -3.20 46.25
N LYS A 616 -14.83 -2.45 45.35
CA LYS A 616 -15.66 -1.29 45.69
C LYS A 616 -17.02 -1.62 46.30
N ASP A 617 -17.55 -2.82 46.06
CA ASP A 617 -18.80 -3.30 46.65
C ASP A 617 -18.79 -4.82 46.91
N LEU A 618 -19.94 -5.29 47.42
CA LEU A 618 -20.21 -6.67 47.80
C LEU A 618 -20.24 -7.65 46.62
N LEU A 619 -20.46 -7.17 45.39
CA LEU A 619 -20.59 -7.98 44.19
C LEU A 619 -19.26 -8.10 43.43
N GLY A 620 -18.31 -7.20 43.68
CA GLY A 620 -16.97 -7.26 43.12
C GLY A 620 -16.22 -8.53 43.50
N THR A 621 -15.61 -9.19 42.53
CA THR A 621 -14.94 -10.49 42.71
C THR A 621 -13.49 -10.47 42.22
N LEU A 622 -12.56 -10.97 43.02
CA LEU A 622 -11.17 -11.25 42.64
C LEU A 622 -10.98 -12.76 42.45
N GLU A 623 -10.73 -13.21 41.22
CA GLU A 623 -10.42 -14.62 40.94
C GLU A 623 -8.91 -14.87 40.92
N TRP A 624 -8.42 -15.87 41.64
CA TRP A 624 -7.00 -16.21 41.68
C TRP A 624 -6.74 -17.52 40.92
N ARG A 625 -6.06 -17.41 39.78
CA ARG A 625 -5.68 -18.55 38.94
C ARG A 625 -4.17 -18.64 38.78
N GLY A 626 -3.51 -19.38 39.68
CA GLY A 626 -2.05 -19.45 39.69
C GLY A 626 -1.41 -18.14 40.18
N ALA A 627 -2.13 -17.35 40.97
CA ALA A 627 -1.61 -16.11 41.53
C ALA A 627 -0.70 -16.39 42.73
N MET A 628 0.35 -15.57 42.90
CA MET A 628 1.10 -15.48 44.14
C MET A 628 1.10 -14.07 44.68
N LEU A 629 0.59 -13.90 45.90
CA LEU A 629 0.50 -12.63 46.59
C LEU A 629 1.51 -12.60 47.73
N ASP A 630 2.23 -11.50 47.88
CA ASP A 630 3.31 -11.30 48.84
C ASP A 630 3.01 -10.07 49.70
N LEU A 631 2.87 -10.27 51.01
CA LEU A 631 2.45 -9.23 51.95
C LEU A 631 3.62 -8.44 52.52
N ASP A 632 3.50 -7.12 52.55
CA ASP A 632 4.43 -6.23 53.24
C ASP A 632 3.86 -5.67 54.56
N GLU A 633 2.55 -5.80 54.78
CA GLU A 633 1.88 -5.53 56.05
C GLU A 633 0.61 -6.40 56.20
N SER A 634 -0.02 -6.34 57.38
CA SER A 634 -1.32 -6.99 57.59
C SER A 634 -2.41 -6.29 56.77
N VAL A 635 -3.22 -7.09 56.07
CA VAL A 635 -4.27 -6.63 55.15
C VAL A 635 -5.64 -7.02 55.67
N THR A 636 -6.62 -6.14 55.54
CA THR A 636 -8.03 -6.34 55.84
C THR A 636 -8.87 -6.19 54.58
N PHE A 637 -9.32 -7.31 54.04
CA PHE A 637 -10.25 -7.33 52.91
C PHE A 637 -11.68 -7.10 53.44
N SER A 638 -12.24 -5.92 53.18
CA SER A 638 -13.46 -5.43 53.84
C SER A 638 -14.74 -5.60 53.01
N CYS A 639 -14.65 -5.83 51.69
CA CYS A 639 -15.79 -5.92 50.80
C CYS A 639 -15.52 -6.81 49.58
N GLY A 640 -16.54 -7.51 49.07
CA GLY A 640 -16.46 -8.34 47.86
C GLY A 640 -16.07 -9.80 48.12
N GLY A 641 -15.77 -10.54 47.05
CA GLY A 641 -15.39 -11.96 47.12
C GLY A 641 -14.02 -12.24 46.54
N ILE A 642 -13.23 -13.07 47.22
CA ILE A 642 -12.06 -13.74 46.63
C ILE A 642 -12.48 -15.15 46.23
N TYR A 643 -12.23 -15.53 44.98
CA TYR A 643 -12.51 -16.87 44.47
C TYR A 643 -11.22 -17.52 43.98
N VAL A 644 -10.91 -18.71 44.47
CA VAL A 644 -9.66 -19.43 44.17
C VAL A 644 -10.01 -20.75 43.48
N PRO A 645 -10.22 -20.74 42.14
CA PRO A 645 -10.54 -21.93 41.36
C PRO A 645 -9.29 -22.69 40.88
N SER A 646 -8.08 -22.19 41.13
CA SER A 646 -6.84 -22.89 40.81
C SER A 646 -5.79 -22.63 41.89
N THR A 647 -4.83 -23.56 41.99
CA THR A 647 -3.81 -23.51 43.05
C THR A 647 -3.11 -22.16 43.04
N SER A 648 -3.18 -21.46 44.17
CA SER A 648 -2.61 -20.13 44.37
C SER A 648 -1.90 -20.08 45.72
N THR A 649 -1.02 -19.11 45.92
CA THR A 649 -0.24 -19.02 47.16
C THR A 649 -0.17 -17.59 47.67
N ILE A 650 -0.30 -17.45 48.98
CA ILE A 650 -0.09 -16.20 49.69
C ILE A 650 1.13 -16.38 50.60
N VAL A 651 2.12 -15.50 50.45
CA VAL A 651 3.24 -15.40 51.38
C VAL A 651 2.87 -14.35 52.40
N THR A 652 2.72 -14.80 53.64
CA THR A 652 2.18 -13.96 54.72
C THR A 652 3.27 -13.39 55.63
N HIS A 653 4.48 -13.95 55.61
CA HIS A 653 5.55 -13.58 56.54
C HIS A 653 5.06 -13.57 58.01
N GLU A 654 5.19 -12.45 58.72
CA GLU A 654 4.66 -12.21 60.07
C GLU A 654 3.27 -11.53 60.07
N TYR A 655 2.72 -11.27 58.90
CA TYR A 655 1.48 -10.51 58.69
C TYR A 655 0.26 -11.42 58.57
N THR A 656 -0.92 -10.81 58.71
CA THR A 656 -2.20 -11.50 58.61
C THR A 656 -3.05 -10.92 57.48
N TRP A 657 -3.73 -11.77 56.73
CA TRP A 657 -4.82 -11.36 55.84
C TRP A 657 -6.16 -11.66 56.52
N THR A 658 -6.91 -10.60 56.81
CA THR A 658 -8.17 -10.64 57.57
C THR A 658 -9.35 -10.36 56.65
N PHE A 659 -10.47 -11.07 56.82
CA PHE A 659 -11.72 -10.82 56.09
C PHE A 659 -12.76 -10.20 57.03
N ASP A 660 -13.20 -8.96 56.76
CA ASP A 660 -14.14 -8.21 57.60
C ASP A 660 -15.57 -8.10 56.99
N THR A 661 -16.55 -7.73 57.82
CA THR A 661 -17.99 -7.35 57.72
C THR A 661 -18.81 -7.59 56.45
N CYS A 662 -18.21 -7.69 55.27
CA CYS A 662 -18.85 -7.86 53.96
C CYS A 662 -17.97 -8.66 52.95
N ALA A 663 -16.89 -9.30 53.39
CA ALA A 663 -15.96 -10.03 52.56
C ALA A 663 -16.13 -11.55 52.61
N SER A 664 -15.78 -12.23 51.52
CA SER A 664 -15.73 -13.70 51.45
C SER A 664 -14.47 -14.19 50.73
N CYS A 665 -14.05 -15.41 51.04
CA CYS A 665 -13.01 -16.13 50.32
C CYS A 665 -13.49 -17.56 50.05
N THR A 666 -13.54 -18.00 48.79
CA THR A 666 -13.97 -19.34 48.41
C THR A 666 -12.85 -20.06 47.68
N ILE A 667 -12.44 -21.22 48.18
CA ILE A 667 -11.45 -22.09 47.54
C ILE A 667 -12.22 -23.26 46.93
N ASP A 668 -12.21 -23.38 45.59
CA ASP A 668 -13.02 -24.35 44.85
C ASP A 668 -12.10 -25.30 44.06
N ASN A 669 -12.06 -26.59 44.45
CA ASN A 669 -11.25 -27.64 43.81
C ASN A 669 -9.77 -27.25 43.59
N ALA A 670 -9.23 -26.46 44.52
CA ALA A 670 -7.89 -25.90 44.45
C ALA A 670 -7.20 -25.94 45.82
N THR A 671 -5.88 -25.73 45.83
CA THR A 671 -5.15 -25.49 47.08
C THR A 671 -4.75 -24.03 47.18
N LEU A 672 -5.18 -23.35 48.25
CA LEU A 672 -4.59 -22.08 48.64
C LEU A 672 -3.48 -22.39 49.64
N TYR A 673 -2.22 -22.25 49.22
CA TYR A 673 -1.10 -22.38 50.15
C TYR A 673 -0.89 -21.06 50.88
N TYR A 674 -0.70 -21.12 52.19
CA TYR A 674 -0.10 -20.02 52.93
C TYR A 674 1.28 -20.45 53.42
N ASP A 675 2.24 -19.55 53.28
CA ASP A 675 3.62 -19.73 53.69
C ASP A 675 4.00 -18.69 54.73
N THR A 676 4.64 -19.14 55.81
CA THR A 676 5.26 -18.32 56.84
C THR A 676 6.76 -18.51 56.72
N THR A 677 7.50 -17.48 56.32
CA THR A 677 8.97 -17.54 56.23
C THR A 677 9.65 -17.69 57.61
N THR A 678 8.87 -17.63 58.68
CA THR A 678 9.27 -17.86 60.08
C THR A 678 8.38 -18.95 60.69
N ASP A 679 8.98 -19.86 61.46
CA ASP A 679 8.36 -21.12 61.92
C ASP A 679 7.59 -20.97 63.26
N PRO A 680 6.64 -20.03 63.34
CA PRO A 680 5.36 -20.40 63.93
C PRO A 680 4.18 -19.98 63.06
N ASN A 681 3.34 -20.95 62.71
CA ASN A 681 2.06 -20.75 62.05
C ASN A 681 1.04 -20.09 63.01
N THR A 682 0.81 -18.79 62.85
CA THR A 682 -0.10 -17.96 63.67
C THR A 682 -1.50 -17.79 63.09
N TRP A 683 -1.97 -18.69 62.22
CA TRP A 683 -3.30 -18.62 61.59
C TRP A 683 -3.46 -17.38 60.69
N ASN A 684 -2.50 -17.18 59.79
CA ASN A 684 -2.32 -15.93 59.02
C ASN A 684 -3.42 -15.63 57.98
N LEU A 685 -4.37 -16.54 57.78
CA LEU A 685 -5.60 -16.34 57.03
C LEU A 685 -6.78 -16.47 58.00
N GLN A 686 -7.41 -15.35 58.38
CA GLN A 686 -8.44 -15.36 59.43
C GLN A 686 -9.67 -14.51 59.07
N PRO A 687 -10.88 -14.95 59.45
CA PRO A 687 -12.02 -14.04 59.56
C PRO A 687 -11.78 -13.05 60.71
N ASP A 688 -12.25 -11.80 60.60
CA ASP A 688 -12.01 -10.77 61.63
C ASP A 688 -12.42 -11.27 63.04
N PRO A 689 -11.47 -11.36 64.00
CA PRO A 689 -11.69 -11.94 65.32
C PRO A 689 -12.53 -11.06 66.28
N TYR A 690 -12.80 -9.79 65.96
CA TYR A 690 -13.50 -8.86 66.87
C TYR A 690 -14.92 -8.46 66.44
N GLY A 691 -15.33 -8.72 65.19
CA GLY A 691 -16.70 -8.42 64.74
C GLY A 691 -17.71 -9.49 65.17
N VAL A 692 -18.91 -9.07 65.56
CA VAL A 692 -20.04 -9.93 65.95
C VAL A 692 -20.29 -10.98 64.86
N ILE A 693 -20.13 -12.26 65.20
CA ILE A 693 -20.47 -13.40 64.33
C ILE A 693 -21.99 -13.38 64.12
N ASN A 694 -22.45 -12.76 63.04
CA ASN A 694 -23.80 -12.92 62.53
C ASN A 694 -23.75 -13.87 61.31
N ASN A 695 -24.79 -14.69 61.15
CA ASN A 695 -24.84 -15.83 60.20
C ASN A 695 -24.82 -15.44 58.71
N VAL A 696 -24.25 -14.29 58.31
CA VAL A 696 -24.40 -13.79 56.94
C VAL A 696 -23.09 -13.57 56.17
N ASN A 697 -21.96 -13.04 56.68
CA ASN A 697 -20.85 -12.65 55.77
C ASN A 697 -19.41 -12.66 56.35
N LYS A 698 -18.94 -13.75 56.97
CA LYS A 698 -17.50 -13.90 57.31
C LYS A 698 -17.03 -15.32 57.00
N PHE A 699 -16.79 -15.64 55.72
CA PHE A 699 -16.53 -17.01 55.31
C PHE A 699 -15.27 -17.16 54.48
N ILE A 700 -14.36 -17.97 54.99
CA ILE A 700 -13.49 -18.80 54.17
C ILE A 700 -14.28 -20.08 53.88
N THR A 701 -14.68 -20.29 52.63
CA THR A 701 -15.49 -21.43 52.18
C THR A 701 -14.61 -22.37 51.38
N LEU A 702 -14.65 -23.66 51.73
CA LEU A 702 -13.99 -24.73 50.99
C LEU A 702 -15.05 -25.50 50.18
N LYS A 703 -14.94 -25.47 48.85
CA LYS A 703 -15.90 -26.07 47.92
C LYS A 703 -15.21 -27.11 47.04
N ASN A 704 -15.90 -28.19 46.68
CA ASN A 704 -15.41 -29.26 45.81
C ASN A 704 -13.99 -29.77 46.15
N HIS A 705 -13.72 -30.08 47.42
CA HIS A 705 -12.39 -30.49 47.93
C HIS A 705 -11.30 -29.40 47.89
N GLY A 706 -11.69 -28.12 47.80
CA GLY A 706 -10.78 -27.00 48.06
C GLY A 706 -10.16 -27.11 49.44
N PHE A 707 -8.88 -26.78 49.56
CA PHE A 707 -8.12 -26.95 50.80
C PHE A 707 -7.14 -25.81 51.02
N ILE A 708 -6.95 -25.42 52.28
CA ILE A 708 -5.91 -24.47 52.69
C ILE A 708 -4.78 -25.29 53.29
N ALA A 709 -3.60 -25.24 52.67
CA ALA A 709 -2.45 -26.03 53.09
C ALA A 709 -1.32 -25.13 53.59
N HIS A 710 -0.74 -25.49 54.73
CA HIS A 710 0.61 -25.06 55.08
C HIS A 710 1.61 -25.96 54.36
N LYS A 711 2.64 -25.39 53.76
CA LYS A 711 3.59 -26.12 52.92
C LYS A 711 4.62 -26.88 53.80
N GLN A 712 4.30 -28.10 54.27
CA GLN A 712 5.24 -29.03 54.95
C GLN A 712 5.50 -30.29 54.10
N THR A 713 6.78 -30.69 53.98
CA THR A 713 7.31 -31.77 53.12
C THR A 713 7.62 -33.05 53.94
N ASN A 714 7.19 -34.24 53.47
CA ASN A 714 7.87 -35.56 53.53
C ASN A 714 6.91 -36.76 53.31
N LEU A 715 7.23 -37.72 52.41
CA LEU A 715 7.05 -39.19 52.55
C LEU A 715 7.39 -40.03 51.27
N ARG A 716 8.13 -41.14 51.48
CA ARG A 716 8.67 -42.18 50.56
C ARG A 716 7.60 -43.08 49.86
N PRO A 717 7.86 -43.70 48.68
CA PRO A 717 6.93 -44.65 48.01
C PRO A 717 7.09 -46.14 48.42
N PRO A 718 5.99 -46.92 48.53
CA PRO A 718 6.02 -48.39 48.43
C PRO A 718 5.25 -48.95 47.21
N SER A 719 5.52 -50.21 46.83
CA SER A 719 4.79 -51.10 45.87
C SER A 719 4.75 -50.76 44.36
N ASN A 720 4.73 -51.81 43.53
CA ASN A 720 4.56 -51.76 42.05
C ASN A 720 3.18 -51.21 41.61
N ASN A 721 2.22 -51.24 42.53
CA ASN A 721 0.93 -50.56 42.41
C ASN A 721 0.92 -49.41 43.39
N ILE A 722 0.48 -48.23 42.96
CA ILE A 722 0.26 -47.11 43.87
C ILE A 722 -1.22 -46.99 44.21
N SER A 723 -1.49 -46.60 45.45
CA SER A 723 -2.85 -46.45 46.01
C SER A 723 -3.19 -45.02 46.39
N GLN A 724 -2.28 -44.07 46.12
CA GLN A 724 -2.42 -42.65 46.40
C GLN A 724 -1.44 -41.83 45.56
N ASN A 725 -1.69 -40.52 45.42
CA ASN A 725 -0.75 -39.58 44.81
C ASN A 725 0.59 -39.59 45.58
N LYS A 726 1.71 -39.49 44.87
CA LYS A 726 3.05 -39.46 45.47
C LYS A 726 3.86 -38.29 44.95
N SER A 727 4.75 -37.77 45.80
CA SER A 727 5.73 -36.74 45.40
C SER A 727 7.16 -37.28 45.55
N PHE A 728 8.08 -36.83 44.70
CA PHE A 728 9.49 -37.22 44.68
C PHE A 728 10.39 -35.98 44.78
N ASP A 729 11.39 -36.04 45.64
CA ASP A 729 12.41 -35.02 45.90
C ASP A 729 13.77 -35.67 46.16
N SER A 730 14.82 -34.87 46.34
CA SER A 730 16.18 -35.38 46.54
C SER A 730 16.31 -36.37 47.69
N ASP A 731 15.45 -36.28 48.71
CA ASP A 731 15.44 -37.18 49.87
C ASP A 731 14.58 -38.44 49.63
N HIS A 732 13.70 -38.39 48.62
CA HIS A 732 12.75 -39.44 48.27
C HIS A 732 12.79 -39.82 46.77
N PRO A 733 13.95 -40.21 46.19
CA PRO A 733 14.03 -40.64 44.80
C PRO A 733 13.42 -42.04 44.57
N LEU A 734 12.99 -42.31 43.34
CA LEU A 734 12.57 -43.61 42.84
C LEU A 734 13.78 -44.38 42.31
N ILE A 735 14.22 -45.40 43.03
CA ILE A 735 15.38 -46.23 42.64
C ILE A 735 14.89 -47.56 42.04
N ILE A 736 15.42 -47.90 40.86
CA ILE A 736 15.07 -49.09 40.07
C ILE A 736 16.37 -49.83 39.72
N ASP A 737 16.51 -51.08 40.15
CA ASP A 737 17.73 -51.89 40.01
C ASP A 737 17.58 -53.11 39.07
N HIS A 738 16.36 -53.39 38.63
CA HIS A 738 15.96 -54.42 37.67
C HIS A 738 14.70 -53.94 36.94
N ASP A 739 14.38 -54.55 35.80
CA ASP A 739 13.20 -54.19 35.02
C ASP A 739 11.93 -54.15 35.87
N ARG A 740 11.17 -53.05 35.75
CA ARG A 740 9.95 -52.84 36.51
C ARG A 740 8.88 -52.16 35.69
N THR A 741 7.64 -52.59 35.91
CA THR A 741 6.44 -51.84 35.54
C THR A 741 5.79 -51.28 36.80
N ILE A 742 5.53 -49.97 36.81
CA ILE A 742 4.78 -49.28 37.87
C ILE A 742 3.42 -48.91 37.33
N ASN A 743 2.38 -49.49 37.92
CA ASN A 743 1.00 -49.15 37.60
C ASN A 743 0.48 -48.08 38.58
N GLY A 744 0.05 -46.96 38.00
CA GLY A 744 -0.47 -45.79 38.69
C GLY A 744 -1.86 -45.96 39.29
N ASN A 745 -2.66 -46.91 38.80
CA ASN A 745 -4.09 -47.04 39.10
C ASN A 745 -4.88 -45.70 38.98
N GLY A 746 -4.43 -44.78 38.12
CA GLY A 746 -5.00 -43.44 37.94
C GLY A 746 -4.48 -42.34 38.87
N TYR A 747 -3.60 -42.65 39.83
CA TYR A 747 -3.00 -41.66 40.72
C TYR A 747 -1.85 -40.88 40.05
N SER A 748 -1.44 -39.76 40.66
CA SER A 748 -0.37 -38.90 40.13
C SER A 748 0.96 -39.05 40.87
N PHE A 749 2.06 -39.00 40.12
CA PHE A 749 3.42 -38.75 40.61
C PHE A 749 3.79 -37.29 40.37
N ARG A 750 4.22 -36.59 41.42
CA ARG A 750 4.69 -35.21 41.36
C ARG A 750 6.20 -35.18 41.59
N PHE A 751 6.93 -34.53 40.71
CA PHE A 751 8.37 -34.36 40.86
C PHE A 751 8.68 -32.93 41.32
N THR A 752 9.61 -32.79 42.26
CA THR A 752 10.15 -31.47 42.67
C THR A 752 11.18 -30.98 41.66
N GLN A 753 12.05 -30.02 42.03
CA GLN A 753 13.05 -29.45 41.11
C GLN A 753 14.41 -30.15 41.18
N ASP A 754 14.57 -31.12 42.09
CA ASP A 754 15.86 -31.78 42.26
C ASP A 754 16.14 -32.71 41.08
N PRO A 755 17.39 -32.80 40.59
CA PRO A 755 17.74 -33.77 39.56
C PRO A 755 17.79 -35.20 40.12
N ASN A 756 17.81 -36.19 39.23
CA ASN A 756 17.99 -37.62 39.56
C ASN A 756 16.94 -38.21 40.52
N LEU A 757 15.68 -37.81 40.38
CA LEU A 757 14.55 -38.34 41.15
C LEU A 757 14.09 -39.74 40.73
N ILE A 758 14.53 -40.22 39.57
CA ILE A 758 14.33 -41.58 39.06
C ILE A 758 15.73 -42.10 38.71
N MET A 759 16.18 -43.15 39.39
CA MET A 759 17.52 -43.71 39.22
C MET A 759 17.42 -45.14 38.68
N LEU A 760 17.88 -45.35 37.45
CA LEU A 760 17.91 -46.65 36.78
C LEU A 760 19.32 -47.24 36.83
N HIS A 761 19.47 -48.34 37.57
CA HIS A 761 20.73 -49.06 37.73
C HIS A 761 20.77 -50.36 36.93
N ASN A 762 21.98 -50.86 36.65
CA ASN A 762 22.23 -52.15 35.99
C ASN A 762 21.55 -52.33 34.62
N GLY A 763 21.35 -51.24 33.88
CA GLY A 763 20.64 -51.29 32.59
C GLY A 763 19.15 -51.60 32.71
N ALA A 764 18.54 -51.41 33.89
CA ALA A 764 17.13 -51.67 34.12
C ALA A 764 16.21 -50.77 33.28
N SER A 765 15.09 -51.35 32.84
CA SER A 765 14.01 -50.67 32.13
C SER A 765 12.83 -50.38 33.05
N LEU A 766 12.37 -49.14 33.09
CA LEU A 766 11.20 -48.72 33.85
C LEU A 766 10.03 -48.40 32.92
N THR A 767 8.92 -49.10 33.10
CA THR A 767 7.66 -48.83 32.40
C THR A 767 6.67 -48.17 33.36
N PHE A 768 6.12 -47.02 32.99
CA PHE A 768 4.98 -46.42 33.69
C PHE A 768 3.69 -46.82 32.99
N GLU A 769 2.64 -47.18 33.73
CA GLU A 769 1.29 -47.42 33.19
C GLU A 769 0.23 -46.75 34.06
N ASN A 770 -0.87 -46.26 33.47
CA ASN A 770 -2.04 -45.70 34.17
C ASN A 770 -1.70 -44.64 35.24
N VAL A 771 -0.74 -43.74 34.98
CA VAL A 771 -0.23 -42.74 35.93
C VAL A 771 -0.15 -41.35 35.31
N GLN A 772 -0.41 -40.32 36.12
CA GLN A 772 -0.14 -38.92 35.75
C GLN A 772 1.22 -38.48 36.30
N LEU A 773 2.18 -38.15 35.45
CA LEU A 773 3.52 -37.70 35.79
C LEU A 773 3.57 -36.16 35.73
N LYS A 774 3.47 -35.50 36.88
CA LYS A 774 3.38 -34.05 37.03
C LYS A 774 4.74 -33.45 37.35
N GLY A 775 5.20 -32.53 36.50
CA GLY A 775 6.49 -31.87 36.65
C GLY A 775 7.69 -32.76 36.33
N LEU A 776 7.51 -33.84 35.56
CA LEU A 776 8.62 -34.67 35.12
C LEU A 776 9.51 -33.88 34.16
N LEU A 777 10.80 -33.78 34.48
CA LEU A 777 11.82 -33.15 33.64
C LEU A 777 12.88 -34.20 33.23
N PRO A 778 13.57 -34.04 32.08
CA PRO A 778 14.61 -34.97 31.65
C PRO A 778 15.72 -35.18 32.71
N GLU A 779 16.10 -34.11 33.42
CA GLU A 779 17.09 -34.14 34.51
C GLU A 779 16.65 -34.94 35.74
N HIS A 780 15.37 -35.29 35.87
CA HIS A 780 14.91 -36.16 36.94
C HIS A 780 15.29 -37.62 36.71
N ILE A 781 15.72 -38.01 35.52
CA ILE A 781 15.98 -39.41 35.19
C ILE A 781 17.48 -39.64 35.01
N TYR A 782 18.06 -40.41 35.93
CA TYR A 782 19.42 -40.91 35.86
C TYR A 782 19.43 -42.31 35.23
N TYR A 783 20.32 -42.52 34.26
CA TYR A 783 20.48 -43.78 33.53
C TYR A 783 21.91 -44.33 33.69
N ASP A 784 22.07 -45.57 34.14
CA ASP A 784 23.26 -46.36 33.85
C ASP A 784 23.26 -46.85 32.38
N GLU A 785 24.41 -47.33 31.89
CA GLU A 785 24.54 -47.87 30.53
C GLU A 785 23.50 -48.97 30.27
N GLY A 786 22.69 -48.81 29.21
CA GLY A 786 21.62 -49.73 28.83
C GLY A 786 20.24 -49.47 29.47
N GLY A 787 20.11 -48.53 30.42
CA GLY A 787 18.82 -48.23 31.06
C GLY A 787 17.82 -47.53 30.13
N SER A 788 16.52 -47.79 30.32
CA SER A 788 15.45 -47.19 29.49
C SER A 788 14.20 -46.81 30.29
N VAL A 789 13.48 -45.77 29.84
CA VAL A 789 12.15 -45.43 30.33
C VAL A 789 11.15 -45.59 29.20
N ILE A 790 10.09 -46.34 29.48
CA ILE A 790 8.99 -46.61 28.56
C ILE A 790 7.72 -45.99 29.14
N PHE A 791 7.05 -45.15 28.36
CA PHE A 791 5.72 -44.64 28.70
C PHE A 791 4.69 -45.61 28.14
N GLY A 792 4.06 -46.35 29.06
CA GLY A 792 3.09 -47.40 28.82
C GLY A 792 1.70 -46.88 28.44
N GLU A 793 0.66 -47.68 28.74
CA GLU A 793 -0.73 -47.29 28.49
C GLU A 793 -1.24 -46.21 29.48
N ASN A 794 -2.13 -45.32 29.00
CA ASN A 794 -2.86 -44.33 29.79
C ASN A 794 -1.94 -43.42 30.64
N ILE A 795 -0.84 -42.96 30.04
CA ILE A 795 0.08 -42.02 30.67
C ILE A 795 -0.30 -40.59 30.34
N THR A 796 -0.22 -39.71 31.34
CA THR A 796 -0.26 -38.26 31.14
C THR A 796 1.00 -37.64 31.73
N ILE A 797 1.83 -37.03 30.89
CA ILE A 797 3.00 -36.26 31.30
C ILE A 797 2.59 -34.78 31.27
N GLU A 798 2.49 -34.17 32.45
CA GLU A 798 2.28 -32.73 32.57
C GLU A 798 3.64 -32.06 32.76
N LEU A 799 4.16 -31.41 31.71
CA LEU A 799 5.40 -30.64 31.76
C LEU A 799 5.22 -29.31 32.52
N ALA A 800 3.98 -28.89 32.75
CA ALA A 800 3.63 -27.74 33.55
C ALA A 800 4.06 -27.94 35.02
N ARG A 801 4.81 -26.98 35.59
CA ARG A 801 5.12 -26.98 37.02
C ARG A 801 3.88 -26.60 37.79
N VAL A 802 3.68 -27.30 38.90
CA VAL A 802 3.09 -26.69 40.09
C VAL A 802 4.24 -26.00 40.84
N GLY A 803 4.66 -24.80 40.41
CA GLY A 803 5.73 -24.04 41.09
C GLY A 803 6.52 -23.05 40.21
N LYS A 804 6.77 -21.86 40.76
CA LYS A 804 7.44 -20.69 40.15
C LYS A 804 8.81 -20.95 39.49
N GLY A 805 9.13 -20.11 38.51
CA GLY A 805 10.51 -19.68 38.24
C GLY A 805 11.21 -20.24 37.00
N LEU A 806 10.74 -21.33 36.38
CA LEU A 806 11.40 -21.93 35.21
C LEU A 806 10.51 -22.04 33.97
N GLU A 807 9.45 -21.23 33.87
CA GLU A 807 8.52 -21.23 32.73
C GLU A 807 9.15 -20.71 31.43
N HIS A 808 10.28 -20.01 31.56
CA HIS A 808 11.10 -19.52 30.44
C HIS A 808 12.33 -20.38 30.16
N ILE A 809 12.62 -21.38 30.99
CA ILE A 809 13.73 -22.29 30.69
C ILE A 809 13.19 -23.34 29.73
N PRO A 810 13.72 -23.40 28.50
CA PRO A 810 13.34 -24.45 27.59
C PRO A 810 13.68 -25.80 28.21
N LEU A 811 12.75 -26.74 28.17
CA LEU A 811 12.97 -28.11 28.61
C LEU A 811 13.74 -28.84 27.53
N THR A 812 15.01 -29.16 27.75
CA THR A 812 15.80 -29.89 26.77
C THR A 812 15.69 -31.38 27.00
N LEU A 813 15.04 -32.09 26.08
CA LEU A 813 15.05 -33.54 26.02
C LEU A 813 16.32 -33.99 25.30
N ASN A 814 17.16 -34.74 26.02
CA ASN A 814 18.47 -35.20 25.53
C ASN A 814 18.55 -36.70 25.23
N ARG A 815 17.40 -37.38 25.28
CA ARG A 815 17.26 -38.79 24.94
C ARG A 815 15.88 -39.04 24.35
N THR A 816 15.79 -39.99 23.43
CA THR A 816 14.51 -40.43 22.87
C THR A 816 13.64 -41.11 23.93
N CYS A 817 12.39 -40.68 24.04
CA CYS A 817 11.37 -41.35 24.83
C CYS A 817 10.57 -42.32 23.97
N SER A 818 10.31 -43.52 24.49
CA SER A 818 9.52 -44.54 23.80
C SER A 818 8.11 -44.65 24.39
N PHE A 819 7.11 -44.63 23.51
CA PHE A 819 5.68 -44.77 23.85
C PHE A 819 5.18 -46.15 23.39
N ASN A 820 4.80 -46.98 24.36
CA ASN A 820 4.43 -48.38 24.17
C ASN A 820 3.06 -48.69 24.78
N GLY A 821 2.07 -49.07 23.96
CA GLY A 821 0.82 -49.63 24.49
C GLY A 821 -0.38 -49.31 23.61
N GLY A 822 -1.45 -50.11 23.73
CA GLY A 822 -2.68 -49.91 22.95
C GLY A 822 -3.53 -48.71 23.40
N GLY A 823 -3.12 -48.02 24.48
CA GLY A 823 -3.82 -46.88 25.08
C GLY A 823 -3.34 -45.49 24.62
N TYR A 824 -4.02 -44.45 25.13
CA TYR A 824 -3.71 -43.04 24.86
C TYR A 824 -2.60 -42.53 25.79
N SER A 825 -1.46 -42.11 25.23
CA SER A 825 -0.45 -41.33 25.96
C SER A 825 -0.62 -39.84 25.68
N ILE A 826 -0.48 -39.01 26.71
CA ILE A 826 -0.66 -37.56 26.62
C ILE A 826 0.61 -36.85 27.13
N ILE A 827 1.14 -35.92 26.35
CA ILE A 827 2.08 -34.90 26.81
C ILE A 827 1.34 -33.56 26.83
N ASP A 828 1.11 -32.99 28.01
CA ASP A 828 0.60 -31.64 28.19
C ASP A 828 1.76 -30.70 28.48
N GLY A 829 2.12 -29.88 27.49
CA GLY A 829 3.21 -28.92 27.62
C GLY A 829 2.90 -27.75 28.54
N GLY A 830 1.62 -27.47 28.83
CA GLY A 830 1.23 -26.30 29.61
C GLY A 830 1.74 -24.98 29.02
N TYR A 831 1.79 -24.87 27.69
CA TYR A 831 2.33 -23.77 26.89
C TYR A 831 3.84 -23.53 27.02
N ARG A 832 4.61 -24.55 27.42
CA ARG A 832 6.08 -24.45 27.54
C ARG A 832 6.81 -24.80 26.26
N ARG A 833 8.07 -24.34 26.19
CA ARG A 833 9.04 -24.72 25.17
C ARG A 833 9.76 -26.01 25.56
N LEU A 834 9.58 -27.06 24.77
CA LEU A 834 10.32 -28.32 24.80
C LEU A 834 11.30 -28.34 23.64
N ILE A 835 12.60 -28.43 23.90
CA ILE A 835 13.66 -28.55 22.90
C ILE A 835 14.03 -30.04 22.76
N LEU A 836 13.96 -30.57 21.55
CA LEU A 836 14.55 -31.86 21.20
C LEU A 836 15.98 -31.62 20.73
N ASP A 837 16.98 -31.92 21.56
CA ASP A 837 18.40 -31.75 21.15
C ASP A 837 18.85 -32.81 20.14
N GLU A 838 20.16 -32.96 19.90
CA GLU A 838 20.71 -33.95 18.97
C GLU A 838 20.26 -35.40 19.23
N HIS A 839 19.98 -35.75 20.48
CA HIS A 839 19.60 -37.10 20.91
C HIS A 839 18.15 -37.20 21.44
N GLY A 840 17.45 -36.07 21.56
CA GLY A 840 16.04 -36.00 21.95
C GLY A 840 15.07 -36.39 20.85
N GLY A 841 14.02 -37.13 21.22
CA GLY A 841 12.96 -37.52 20.28
C GLY A 841 11.82 -38.30 20.93
N PHE A 842 10.81 -38.65 20.13
CA PHE A 842 9.66 -39.47 20.48
C PHE A 842 9.49 -40.61 19.49
N ASP A 843 9.65 -41.82 20.02
CA ASP A 843 9.46 -43.08 19.27
C ASP A 843 8.15 -43.71 19.70
N LEU A 844 7.17 -43.73 18.79
CA LEU A 844 5.92 -44.46 18.99
C LEU A 844 6.08 -45.87 18.45
N LEU A 845 5.86 -46.88 19.29
CA LEU A 845 5.74 -48.26 18.85
C LEU A 845 4.45 -48.47 18.03
N ASP A 846 4.37 -49.58 17.29
CA ASP A 846 3.22 -49.84 16.44
C ASP A 846 1.92 -49.92 17.26
N SER A 847 0.85 -49.31 16.73
CA SER A 847 -0.47 -49.17 17.40
C SER A 847 -0.52 -48.23 18.62
N SER A 848 0.58 -47.56 18.99
CA SER A 848 0.58 -46.55 20.06
C SER A 848 -0.06 -45.23 19.59
N THR A 849 -0.80 -44.54 20.47
CA THR A 849 -1.31 -43.17 20.21
C THR A 849 -0.67 -42.17 21.17
N LEU A 850 -0.02 -41.14 20.63
CA LEU A 850 0.55 -40.02 21.39
C LEU A 850 -0.18 -38.72 21.07
N LEU A 851 -0.81 -38.13 22.08
CA LEU A 851 -1.34 -36.77 22.02
C LEU A 851 -0.35 -35.81 22.66
N ILE A 852 0.17 -34.86 21.88
CA ILE A 852 0.95 -33.74 22.37
C ILE A 852 0.06 -32.51 22.31
N LYS A 853 -0.13 -31.82 23.45
CA LYS A 853 -1.03 -30.67 23.53
C LYS A 853 -0.44 -29.50 24.30
N ASN A 854 -0.83 -28.29 23.90
CA ASN A 854 -0.42 -27.02 24.52
C ASN A 854 1.11 -26.94 24.64
N THR A 855 1.87 -27.16 23.56
CA THR A 855 3.34 -27.25 23.64
C THR A 855 3.99 -26.48 22.49
N PHE A 856 5.05 -25.73 22.80
CA PHE A 856 6.00 -25.24 21.80
C PHE A 856 7.15 -26.26 21.70
N ILE A 857 7.30 -26.95 20.59
CA ILE A 857 8.31 -27.98 20.38
C ILE A 857 9.35 -27.42 19.42
N ALA A 858 10.59 -27.23 19.88
CA ALA A 858 11.72 -26.78 19.07
C ALA A 858 12.75 -27.90 18.90
N GLY A 859 13.71 -27.71 17.99
CA GLY A 859 14.67 -28.77 17.69
C GLY A 859 14.10 -29.85 16.78
N ILE A 860 12.96 -29.62 16.11
CA ILE A 860 12.38 -30.61 15.21
C ILE A 860 13.24 -30.69 13.95
N SER A 861 13.75 -31.89 13.68
CA SER A 861 14.58 -32.23 12.52
C SER A 861 14.62 -33.74 12.30
N GLY A 862 15.07 -34.18 11.12
CA GLY A 862 15.21 -35.60 10.78
C GLY A 862 13.89 -36.36 10.99
N ASN A 863 13.90 -37.39 11.82
CA ASN A 863 12.69 -38.14 12.19
C ASN A 863 12.48 -38.13 13.72
N LYS A 864 12.74 -36.99 14.38
CA LYS A 864 12.75 -36.92 15.86
C LYS A 864 11.41 -37.23 16.52
N ILE A 865 10.28 -36.99 15.84
CA ILE A 865 8.97 -37.48 16.25
C ILE A 865 8.53 -38.48 15.18
N LYS A 866 8.48 -39.77 15.50
CA LYS A 866 8.19 -40.81 14.51
C LYS A 866 7.36 -41.96 15.08
N SER A 867 6.57 -42.57 14.21
CA SER A 867 6.06 -43.92 14.42
C SER A 867 7.06 -44.94 13.88
N LEU A 868 7.29 -46.01 14.63
CA LEU A 868 8.13 -47.14 14.21
C LEU A 868 7.34 -48.14 13.35
N GLY A 869 6.00 -48.11 13.41
CA GLY A 869 5.09 -48.94 12.62
C GLY A 869 4.01 -48.14 11.89
N ARG A 870 3.18 -48.80 11.09
CA ARG A 870 2.14 -48.14 10.25
C ARG A 870 0.86 -47.78 11.00
N HIS A 871 0.68 -48.28 12.22
CA HIS A 871 -0.55 -48.07 13.00
C HIS A 871 -0.37 -47.08 14.16
N GLY A 872 0.84 -46.57 14.39
CA GLY A 872 1.07 -45.52 15.37
C GLY A 872 0.39 -44.20 14.95
N THR A 873 -0.11 -43.44 15.93
CA THR A 873 -0.82 -42.17 15.70
C THR A 873 -0.21 -41.06 16.55
N VAL A 874 0.23 -39.98 15.90
CA VAL A 874 0.65 -38.74 16.58
C VAL A 874 -0.45 -37.70 16.41
N ILE A 875 -0.91 -37.12 17.52
CA ILE A 875 -1.92 -36.07 17.54
C ILE A 875 -1.29 -34.81 18.11
N PHE A 876 -1.33 -33.72 17.34
CA PHE A 876 -0.98 -32.39 17.82
C PHE A 876 -2.25 -31.62 18.14
N ARG A 877 -2.28 -30.99 19.33
CA ARG A 877 -3.41 -30.18 19.78
C ARG A 877 -2.94 -28.86 20.37
N ASN A 878 -3.21 -27.75 19.70
CA ASN A 878 -2.77 -26.44 20.20
C ASN A 878 -1.24 -26.39 20.38
N CYS A 879 -0.50 -26.81 19.36
CA CYS A 879 0.96 -26.94 19.40
C CYS A 879 1.66 -26.05 18.38
N THR A 880 2.85 -25.57 18.72
CA THR A 880 3.77 -24.93 17.79
C THR A 880 4.96 -25.83 17.55
N LEU A 881 5.27 -26.15 16.29
CA LEU A 881 6.37 -26.98 15.85
C LEU A 881 7.43 -26.08 15.20
N GLU A 882 8.58 -25.92 15.84
CA GLU A 882 9.70 -25.13 15.35
C GLU A 882 10.78 -26.06 14.78
N LEU A 883 10.95 -26.00 13.46
CA LEU A 883 11.90 -26.80 12.70
C LEU A 883 13.28 -26.12 12.75
N ASP A 884 14.27 -26.86 13.23
CA ASP A 884 15.67 -26.45 13.22
C ASP A 884 16.39 -26.90 11.93
N ALA A 885 15.84 -27.93 11.27
CA ALA A 885 16.23 -28.41 9.94
C ALA A 885 15.04 -29.17 9.32
N ASP A 886 15.23 -29.71 8.12
CA ASP A 886 14.23 -30.56 7.47
C ASP A 886 13.78 -31.71 8.37
N TYR A 887 12.47 -31.91 8.45
CA TYR A 887 11.82 -32.95 9.24
C TYR A 887 10.94 -33.83 8.35
N SER A 888 11.00 -35.13 8.58
CA SER A 888 10.26 -36.14 7.84
C SER A 888 9.39 -36.99 8.77
N TYR A 889 8.15 -37.23 8.34
CA TYR A 889 7.26 -38.18 8.98
C TYR A 889 6.91 -39.30 8.00
N THR A 890 7.45 -40.49 8.26
CA THR A 890 7.54 -41.58 7.26
C THR A 890 6.55 -42.74 7.47
N HIS A 891 5.93 -42.84 8.65
CA HIS A 891 5.04 -43.94 9.02
C HIS A 891 3.98 -43.46 10.01
N GLY A 892 2.80 -44.09 10.00
CA GLY A 892 1.74 -43.83 10.97
C GLY A 892 0.84 -42.65 10.60
N PHE A 893 -0.20 -42.43 11.40
CA PHE A 893 -1.16 -41.35 11.21
C PHE A 893 -0.70 -40.08 11.93
N MET A 894 -0.87 -38.93 11.28
CA MET A 894 -0.69 -37.63 11.91
C MET A 894 -2.03 -36.89 11.94
N ILE A 895 -2.40 -36.37 13.10
CA ILE A 895 -3.69 -35.69 13.30
C ILE A 895 -3.46 -34.33 13.96
N PHE A 896 -4.06 -33.28 13.41
CA PHE A 896 -4.04 -31.93 13.95
C PHE A 896 -5.44 -31.55 14.47
N THR A 897 -5.49 -31.08 15.72
CA THR A 897 -6.71 -30.61 16.38
C THR A 897 -6.50 -29.22 16.98
N LEU A 898 -7.53 -28.36 17.00
CA LEU A 898 -7.40 -26.93 17.33
C LEU A 898 -6.33 -26.27 16.44
N ASP A 899 -5.77 -25.14 16.87
CA ASP A 899 -4.80 -24.38 16.09
C ASP A 899 -3.38 -24.89 16.29
N ASN A 900 -2.72 -25.30 15.22
CA ASN A 900 -1.33 -25.73 15.26
C ASN A 900 -0.51 -24.87 14.31
N THR A 901 0.71 -24.54 14.71
CA THR A 901 1.60 -23.69 13.91
C THR A 901 2.89 -24.44 13.61
N ILE A 902 3.35 -24.38 12.38
CA ILE A 902 4.64 -24.91 11.94
C ILE A 902 5.51 -23.72 11.55
N LEU A 903 6.65 -23.57 12.23
CA LEU A 903 7.64 -22.52 12.02
C LEU A 903 8.92 -23.15 11.49
N GLY A 904 9.53 -22.57 10.47
CA GLY A 904 10.84 -23.05 10.00
C GLY A 904 11.36 -22.19 8.86
N ARG A 905 12.30 -21.29 9.16
CA ARG A 905 12.91 -20.41 8.14
C ARG A 905 13.62 -21.25 7.08
N ASP A 906 12.96 -21.37 5.93
CA ASP A 906 13.44 -22.11 4.75
C ASP A 906 13.59 -23.64 4.97
N ASN A 907 13.00 -24.19 6.03
CA ASN A 907 13.03 -25.63 6.34
C ASN A 907 11.82 -26.37 5.74
N ARG A 908 11.97 -27.67 5.50
CA ARG A 908 10.90 -28.53 4.95
C ARG A 908 10.27 -29.40 6.03
N PHE A 909 8.94 -29.37 6.10
CA PHE A 909 8.13 -30.40 6.75
C PHE A 909 7.70 -31.41 5.68
N ILE A 910 8.32 -32.59 5.68
CA ILE A 910 8.14 -33.64 4.67
C ILE A 910 7.19 -34.70 5.22
N TYR A 911 6.01 -34.80 4.61
CA TYR A 911 5.05 -35.85 4.95
C TYR A 911 5.14 -36.98 3.92
N SER A 912 5.73 -38.11 4.32
CA SER A 912 5.96 -39.27 3.45
C SER A 912 5.28 -40.56 3.89
N SER A 913 4.49 -40.50 4.96
CA SER A 913 3.73 -41.63 5.48
C SER A 913 2.71 -42.16 4.44
N PRO A 914 2.51 -43.49 4.36
CA PRO A 914 1.45 -44.10 3.55
C PRO A 914 0.05 -43.93 4.17
N ASN A 915 -0.05 -43.34 5.36
CA ASN A 915 -1.29 -43.11 6.08
C ASN A 915 -1.70 -41.63 6.00
N SER A 916 -2.93 -41.29 6.39
CA SER A 916 -3.44 -39.92 6.28
C SER A 916 -2.84 -38.94 7.29
N CYS A 917 -2.52 -37.73 6.83
CA CYS A 917 -2.35 -36.51 7.61
C CYS A 917 -3.73 -35.82 7.71
N THR A 918 -4.34 -35.81 8.89
CA THR A 918 -5.71 -35.30 9.08
C THR A 918 -5.73 -33.96 9.79
N ILE A 919 -6.46 -32.99 9.22
CA ILE A 919 -6.86 -31.75 9.90
C ILE A 919 -8.29 -31.95 10.36
N CYS A 920 -8.53 -31.97 11.68
CA CYS A 920 -9.86 -32.17 12.24
C CYS A 920 -10.80 -30.98 11.95
N ALA A 921 -12.10 -31.16 12.25
CA ALA A 921 -13.06 -30.06 12.20
C ALA A 921 -12.65 -28.95 13.17
N ASP A 922 -12.91 -27.69 12.81
CA ASP A 922 -12.60 -26.52 13.64
C ASP A 922 -11.13 -26.48 14.11
N SER A 923 -10.22 -26.95 13.24
CA SER A 923 -8.79 -27.06 13.52
C SER A 923 -7.99 -26.44 12.38
N SER A 924 -6.85 -25.86 12.70
CA SER A 924 -6.00 -25.20 11.72
C SER A 924 -4.56 -25.69 11.78
N ILE A 925 -3.90 -25.68 10.61
CA ILE A 925 -2.45 -25.69 10.48
C ILE A 925 -2.05 -24.35 9.88
N ILE A 926 -1.16 -23.62 10.56
CA ILE A 926 -0.59 -22.36 10.10
C ILE A 926 0.87 -22.62 9.73
N LEU A 927 1.23 -22.34 8.47
CA LEU A 927 2.61 -22.37 7.99
C LEU A 927 3.16 -20.95 7.96
N ASP A 928 4.16 -20.66 8.80
CA ASP A 928 4.76 -19.32 8.94
C ASP A 928 6.29 -19.39 8.80
N TYR A 929 6.95 -18.23 8.70
CA TYR A 929 8.40 -18.08 8.48
C TYR A 929 8.92 -18.81 7.23
N ASN A 930 8.18 -18.80 6.11
CA ASN A 930 8.64 -19.41 4.85
C ASN A 930 8.95 -20.92 4.94
N VAL A 931 8.25 -21.65 5.83
CA VAL A 931 8.36 -23.12 5.87
C VAL A 931 7.75 -23.75 4.62
N THR A 932 8.35 -24.84 4.13
CA THR A 932 7.81 -25.65 3.04
C THR A 932 7.11 -26.88 3.58
N PHE A 933 5.80 -27.00 3.40
CA PHE A 933 5.10 -28.27 3.59
C PHE A 933 5.22 -29.09 2.31
N SER A 934 6.05 -30.13 2.36
CA SER A 934 6.36 -31.04 1.26
C SER A 934 5.50 -32.29 1.39
N TYR A 935 4.45 -32.38 0.59
CA TYR A 935 3.61 -33.56 0.46
C TYR A 935 4.28 -34.58 -0.47
N ASP A 936 4.82 -35.65 0.11
CA ASP A 936 5.61 -36.68 -0.59
C ASP A 936 5.31 -38.11 -0.07
N PRO A 937 4.03 -38.53 -0.03
CA PRO A 937 3.69 -39.85 0.48
C PRO A 937 4.34 -40.95 -0.36
N ILE A 938 4.93 -41.95 0.31
CA ILE A 938 5.62 -43.06 -0.37
C ILE A 938 4.69 -43.88 -1.29
N THR A 939 3.38 -43.81 -1.06
CA THR A 939 2.34 -44.44 -1.90
C THR A 939 2.01 -43.65 -3.16
N HIS A 940 2.44 -42.39 -3.25
CA HIS A 940 2.04 -41.43 -4.29
C HIS A 940 0.52 -41.21 -4.36
N ASP A 941 -0.22 -41.46 -3.27
CA ASP A 941 -1.66 -41.18 -3.21
C ASP A 941 -1.88 -39.66 -3.01
N PRO A 942 -2.65 -38.96 -3.86
CA PRO A 942 -2.86 -37.53 -3.75
C PRO A 942 -3.83 -37.11 -2.62
N ASN A 943 -4.47 -38.05 -1.91
CA ASN A 943 -5.58 -37.76 -0.98
C ASN A 943 -5.27 -38.03 0.51
N LEU A 944 -4.00 -38.16 0.89
CA LEU A 944 -3.60 -38.42 2.27
C LEU A 944 -3.56 -37.16 3.13
N LEU A 945 -3.50 -35.96 2.55
CA LEU A 945 -3.77 -34.71 3.30
C LEU A 945 -5.29 -34.50 3.37
N TYR A 946 -5.88 -34.92 4.48
CA TYR A 946 -7.32 -35.03 4.62
C TYR A 946 -7.91 -33.93 5.50
N PHE A 947 -8.82 -33.14 4.94
CA PHE A 947 -9.62 -32.15 5.65
C PHE A 947 -10.92 -32.80 6.11
N ARG A 948 -11.23 -32.72 7.41
CA ARG A 948 -12.40 -33.39 7.97
C ARG A 948 -13.72 -32.79 7.49
N ASN A 949 -13.77 -31.47 7.36
CA ASN A 949 -14.89 -30.70 6.81
C ASN A 949 -14.43 -29.28 6.44
N HIS A 950 -15.35 -28.47 5.91
CA HIS A 950 -15.08 -27.09 5.49
C HIS A 950 -14.46 -26.18 6.58
N ALA A 951 -14.59 -26.51 7.87
CA ALA A 951 -13.97 -25.77 8.98
C ALA A 951 -12.50 -26.19 9.24
N SER A 952 -12.03 -27.29 8.66
CA SER A 952 -10.62 -27.68 8.67
C SER A 952 -9.82 -26.72 7.80
N THR A 953 -8.81 -26.08 8.40
CA THR A 953 -8.11 -24.96 7.76
C THR A 953 -6.61 -25.23 7.57
N LEU A 954 -6.09 -24.94 6.38
CA LEU A 954 -4.66 -24.81 6.11
C LEU A 954 -4.38 -23.35 5.76
N CYS A 955 -3.55 -22.66 6.55
CA CYS A 955 -3.21 -21.26 6.38
C CYS A 955 -1.74 -21.10 5.99
N LEU A 956 -1.47 -20.34 4.93
CA LEU A 956 -0.13 -20.01 4.46
C LEU A 956 0.17 -18.53 4.75
N GLN A 957 1.09 -18.29 5.70
CA GLN A 957 1.58 -16.96 6.07
C GLN A 957 2.97 -16.73 5.47
N GLY A 958 3.09 -16.92 4.16
CA GLY A 958 4.35 -16.80 3.44
C GLY A 958 5.10 -18.12 3.24
N GLY A 959 4.47 -19.25 3.60
CA GLY A 959 5.01 -20.59 3.38
C GLY A 959 4.83 -21.11 1.94
N VAL A 960 5.42 -22.28 1.69
CA VAL A 960 5.34 -23.01 0.42
C VAL A 960 4.55 -24.31 0.62
N LEU A 961 3.57 -24.56 -0.25
CA LEU A 961 2.96 -25.88 -0.40
C LEU A 961 3.59 -26.57 -1.61
N HIS A 962 4.23 -27.71 -1.37
CA HIS A 962 4.98 -28.44 -2.39
C HIS A 962 4.42 -29.86 -2.54
N ALA A 963 4.10 -30.26 -3.77
CA ALA A 963 3.66 -31.62 -4.10
C ALA A 963 4.68 -32.33 -5.01
N THR A 964 5.03 -33.57 -4.69
CA THR A 964 5.92 -34.39 -5.53
C THR A 964 5.14 -35.10 -6.64
N LYS A 965 5.74 -36.12 -7.28
CA LYS A 965 5.20 -36.81 -8.48
C LYS A 965 3.81 -37.43 -8.33
N GLY A 966 3.32 -37.66 -7.10
CA GLY A 966 1.97 -38.20 -6.86
C GLY A 966 0.85 -37.15 -6.90
N GLY A 967 1.20 -35.85 -6.95
CA GLY A 967 0.23 -34.77 -6.86
C GLY A 967 -0.36 -34.59 -5.46
N LEU A 968 -1.25 -33.61 -5.33
CA LEU A 968 -1.97 -33.31 -4.09
C LEU A 968 -3.37 -32.80 -4.41
N ASN A 969 -4.40 -33.48 -3.89
CA ASN A 969 -5.79 -33.04 -3.99
C ASN A 969 -6.23 -32.38 -2.69
N LEU A 970 -6.72 -31.14 -2.78
CA LEU A 970 -7.29 -30.40 -1.67
C LEU A 970 -8.82 -30.39 -1.82
N VAL A 971 -9.51 -31.07 -0.89
CA VAL A 971 -10.96 -31.34 -0.94
C VAL A 971 -11.55 -31.17 0.46
N ASN A 972 -12.77 -30.63 0.57
CA ASN A 972 -13.57 -30.52 1.82
C ASN A 972 -12.95 -29.68 2.94
N GLY A 973 -12.27 -28.56 2.63
CA GLY A 973 -11.62 -27.72 3.64
C GLY A 973 -11.53 -26.25 3.25
N THR A 974 -10.82 -25.48 4.08
CA THR A 974 -10.50 -24.07 3.81
C THR A 974 -8.99 -23.88 3.71
N LEU A 975 -8.56 -23.23 2.63
CA LEU A 975 -7.19 -22.81 2.37
C LEU A 975 -7.14 -21.29 2.48
N ILE A 976 -6.26 -20.76 3.33
CA ILE A 976 -6.09 -19.32 3.54
C ILE A 976 -4.70 -18.89 3.09
N ILE A 977 -4.63 -17.85 2.26
CA ILE A 977 -3.39 -17.21 1.82
C ILE A 977 -3.36 -15.80 2.43
N ASP A 978 -2.53 -15.62 3.45
CA ASP A 978 -2.45 -14.38 4.25
C ASP A 978 -1.28 -13.48 3.84
N LYS A 979 -0.16 -14.08 3.39
CA LYS A 979 1.02 -13.36 2.88
C LYS A 979 1.44 -13.94 1.52
N SER A 980 2.59 -13.48 1.00
CA SER A 980 3.14 -13.98 -0.26
C SER A 980 3.55 -15.46 -0.16
N SER A 981 2.70 -16.37 -0.65
CA SER A 981 2.87 -17.82 -0.56
C SER A 981 2.98 -18.48 -1.92
N THR A 982 3.61 -19.65 -1.96
CA THR A 982 3.95 -20.34 -3.21
C THR A 982 3.39 -21.76 -3.24
N PHE A 983 2.78 -22.12 -4.36
CA PHE A 983 2.50 -23.48 -4.78
C PHE A 983 3.57 -23.95 -5.74
N SER A 984 4.07 -25.17 -5.52
CA SER A 984 5.02 -25.80 -6.42
C SER A 984 4.72 -27.29 -6.56
N SER A 985 4.87 -27.82 -7.76
CA SER A 985 4.84 -29.26 -7.97
C SER A 985 6.02 -29.71 -8.83
N GLU A 986 6.51 -30.94 -8.61
CA GLU A 986 7.61 -31.53 -9.39
C GLU A 986 7.20 -32.04 -10.78
N ILE A 987 5.92 -31.97 -11.13
CA ILE A 987 5.45 -32.36 -12.45
C ILE A 987 5.72 -31.25 -13.45
N ASP A 988 6.72 -31.48 -14.31
CA ASP A 988 7.00 -30.68 -15.51
C ASP A 988 6.14 -31.18 -16.68
N TYR A 989 5.41 -30.28 -17.33
CA TYR A 989 4.70 -30.59 -18.55
C TYR A 989 5.68 -30.92 -19.69
N VAL A 990 5.62 -32.15 -20.19
CA VAL A 990 6.16 -32.47 -21.51
C VAL A 990 5.00 -32.42 -22.50
N LEU A 991 5.04 -31.47 -23.42
CA LEU A 991 4.20 -31.40 -24.63
C LEU A 991 4.39 -32.66 -25.48
N GLN A 992 3.80 -33.81 -25.09
CA GLN A 992 3.65 -34.99 -25.94
C GLN A 992 2.66 -36.04 -25.36
N ALA A 993 1.59 -36.27 -26.12
CA ALA A 993 0.72 -37.47 -26.16
C ALA A 993 -0.22 -37.78 -24.96
N GLU A 994 -1.47 -37.35 -25.12
CA GLU A 994 -2.77 -38.05 -24.95
C GLU A 994 -3.10 -39.04 -23.81
N THR A 995 -2.25 -39.43 -22.84
CA THR A 995 -2.70 -40.42 -21.82
C THR A 995 -2.10 -40.32 -20.41
N GLN A 996 -1.73 -39.15 -19.89
CA GLN A 996 -1.38 -39.04 -18.46
C GLN A 996 -2.18 -37.97 -17.73
N GLU A 997 -2.90 -38.40 -16.69
CA GLU A 997 -3.59 -37.53 -15.72
C GLU A 997 -2.55 -36.61 -15.07
N THR A 998 -2.52 -35.33 -15.48
CA THR A 998 -1.66 -34.31 -14.89
C THR A 998 -2.18 -33.97 -13.50
N THR A 999 -1.52 -34.43 -12.44
CA THR A 999 -1.92 -34.12 -11.07
C THR A 999 -0.81 -33.36 -10.34
N GLY A 1000 -0.78 -32.04 -10.54
CA GLY A 1000 -0.01 -31.14 -9.67
C GLY A 1000 -0.73 -30.93 -8.34
N ILE A 1001 -0.87 -29.68 -7.90
CA ILE A 1001 -1.77 -29.35 -6.79
C ILE A 1001 -3.16 -29.06 -7.35
N THR A 1002 -4.16 -29.85 -6.97
CA THR A 1002 -5.56 -29.71 -7.41
C THR A 1002 -6.43 -29.15 -6.29
N LEU A 1003 -7.18 -28.09 -6.59
CA LEU A 1003 -8.18 -27.49 -5.72
C LEU A 1003 -9.58 -27.97 -6.14
N GLY A 1004 -10.21 -28.82 -5.33
CA GLY A 1004 -11.51 -29.43 -5.63
C GLY A 1004 -11.41 -30.74 -6.43
N ASN A 1005 -12.55 -31.41 -6.62
CA ASN A 1005 -12.61 -32.69 -7.34
C ASN A 1005 -13.69 -32.74 -8.45
N GLY A 1006 -14.26 -31.61 -8.84
CA GLY A 1006 -15.32 -31.52 -9.85
C GLY A 1006 -16.71 -31.88 -9.35
N THR A 1007 -16.90 -32.02 -8.03
CA THR A 1007 -18.21 -32.21 -7.39
C THR A 1007 -18.44 -31.13 -6.33
N GLN A 1008 -19.69 -30.67 -6.15
CA GLN A 1008 -20.01 -29.64 -5.16
C GLN A 1008 -19.68 -30.06 -3.72
N GLU A 1009 -19.82 -31.35 -3.39
CA GLU A 1009 -19.44 -31.85 -2.07
C GLU A 1009 -17.93 -31.78 -1.85
N GLY A 1010 -17.15 -31.91 -2.93
CA GLY A 1010 -15.69 -31.92 -2.93
C GLY A 1010 -15.03 -30.56 -3.16
N ASP A 1011 -15.79 -29.47 -3.15
CA ASP A 1011 -15.23 -28.14 -3.32
C ASP A 1011 -14.37 -27.74 -2.11
N MET A 1012 -13.29 -27.01 -2.38
CA MET A 1012 -12.39 -26.46 -1.37
C MET A 1012 -12.56 -24.94 -1.31
N THR A 1013 -12.76 -24.38 -0.13
CA THR A 1013 -12.76 -22.92 0.04
C THR A 1013 -11.32 -22.42 -0.03
N CYS A 1014 -11.04 -21.41 -0.86
CA CYS A 1014 -9.75 -20.74 -0.96
C CYS A 1014 -9.95 -19.24 -0.76
N ILE A 1015 -9.29 -18.68 0.24
CA ILE A 1015 -9.37 -17.25 0.59
C ILE A 1015 -7.98 -16.65 0.47
N VAL A 1016 -7.80 -15.75 -0.49
CA VAL A 1016 -6.60 -14.92 -0.60
C VAL A 1016 -6.93 -13.57 0.03
N TYR A 1017 -6.31 -13.25 1.16
CA TYR A 1017 -6.57 -12.00 1.87
C TYR A 1017 -6.14 -10.76 1.07
N PRO A 1018 -6.71 -9.57 1.35
CA PRO A 1018 -6.30 -8.33 0.68
C PRO A 1018 -4.79 -8.12 0.73
N MET A 1019 -4.21 -7.62 -0.37
CA MET A 1019 -2.76 -7.45 -0.56
C MET A 1019 -1.90 -8.74 -0.52
N ALA A 1020 -2.46 -9.91 -0.21
CA ALA A 1020 -1.72 -11.17 -0.24
C ALA A 1020 -1.41 -11.59 -1.68
N ARG A 1021 -0.38 -12.43 -1.84
CA ARG A 1021 0.05 -12.94 -3.13
C ARG A 1021 0.09 -14.46 -3.10
N LEU A 1022 -0.64 -15.10 -4.00
CA LEU A 1022 -0.51 -16.52 -4.31
C LEU A 1022 0.34 -16.67 -5.57
N CYS A 1023 1.42 -17.42 -5.51
CA CYS A 1023 2.27 -17.73 -6.66
C CYS A 1023 2.17 -19.22 -7.01
N VAL A 1024 1.93 -19.55 -8.28
CA VAL A 1024 2.33 -20.86 -8.82
C VAL A 1024 3.78 -20.72 -9.27
N GLY A 1025 4.71 -21.21 -8.45
CA GLY A 1025 6.15 -21.04 -8.64
C GLY A 1025 6.75 -22.00 -9.66
N SER A 1026 6.26 -23.24 -9.69
CA SER A 1026 6.66 -24.26 -10.67
C SER A 1026 5.61 -25.37 -10.78
N GLY A 1027 5.59 -26.05 -11.92
CA GLY A 1027 4.70 -27.17 -12.18
C GLY A 1027 3.23 -26.77 -12.42
N HIS A 1028 2.29 -27.63 -12.04
CA HIS A 1028 0.87 -27.49 -12.31
C HIS A 1028 0.06 -27.16 -11.07
N PHE A 1029 -0.82 -26.17 -11.19
CA PHE A 1029 -1.93 -25.96 -10.28
C PHE A 1029 -3.25 -26.08 -11.04
N THR A 1030 -4.13 -26.96 -10.56
CA THR A 1030 -5.40 -27.30 -11.21
C THR A 1030 -6.56 -26.79 -10.38
N TYR A 1031 -7.43 -25.97 -10.98
CA TYR A 1031 -8.67 -25.51 -10.38
C TYR A 1031 -9.85 -26.38 -10.85
N ASN A 1032 -10.52 -27.04 -9.91
CA ASN A 1032 -11.60 -27.99 -10.17
C ASN A 1032 -12.74 -27.89 -9.14
N ASN A 1033 -12.99 -26.71 -8.58
CA ASN A 1033 -14.20 -26.45 -7.79
C ASN A 1033 -15.40 -26.16 -8.71
N VAL A 1034 -16.54 -26.77 -8.41
CA VAL A 1034 -17.82 -26.51 -9.11
C VAL A 1034 -18.37 -25.13 -8.73
N ASN A 1035 -18.31 -24.77 -7.44
CA ASN A 1035 -18.74 -23.45 -6.99
C ASN A 1035 -17.62 -22.42 -7.04
N GLN A 1036 -17.67 -21.56 -8.07
CA GLN A 1036 -16.68 -20.50 -8.27
C GLN A 1036 -16.58 -19.49 -7.12
N SER A 1037 -17.63 -19.29 -6.32
CA SER A 1037 -17.60 -18.31 -5.23
C SER A 1037 -16.69 -18.71 -4.06
N LEU A 1038 -16.26 -19.98 -4.03
CA LEU A 1038 -15.41 -20.52 -2.97
C LEU A 1038 -13.94 -20.18 -3.19
N PHE A 1039 -13.55 -19.72 -4.37
CA PHE A 1039 -12.26 -19.05 -4.58
C PHE A 1039 -12.47 -17.54 -4.48
N SER A 1040 -11.97 -16.94 -3.41
CA SER A 1040 -12.18 -15.52 -3.11
C SER A 1040 -10.84 -14.81 -2.96
N MET A 1041 -10.73 -13.65 -3.61
CA MET A 1041 -9.55 -12.81 -3.60
C MET A 1041 -9.91 -11.43 -3.08
N GLY A 1042 -9.20 -10.98 -2.03
CA GLY A 1042 -9.36 -9.66 -1.43
C GLY A 1042 -8.81 -8.55 -2.33
N ASN A 1043 -9.20 -7.30 -2.05
CA ASN A 1043 -8.81 -6.15 -2.86
C ASN A 1043 -7.28 -6.02 -2.98
N GLY A 1044 -6.81 -5.88 -4.23
CA GLY A 1044 -5.40 -5.77 -4.62
C GLY A 1044 -4.51 -6.98 -4.27
N SER A 1045 -5.12 -8.13 -3.93
CA SER A 1045 -4.41 -9.40 -3.90
C SER A 1045 -4.00 -9.84 -5.31
N VAL A 1046 -2.97 -10.67 -5.39
CA VAL A 1046 -2.37 -11.10 -6.67
C VAL A 1046 -2.31 -12.61 -6.73
N PHE A 1047 -2.84 -13.18 -7.80
CA PHE A 1047 -2.55 -14.55 -8.20
C PHE A 1047 -1.54 -14.50 -9.35
N ARG A 1048 -0.35 -15.05 -9.17
CA ARG A 1048 0.74 -15.01 -10.15
C ARG A 1048 1.09 -16.41 -10.63
N VAL A 1049 1.18 -16.60 -11.94
CA VAL A 1049 1.71 -17.82 -12.56
C VAL A 1049 3.10 -17.50 -13.09
N GLN A 1050 4.12 -18.12 -12.50
CA GLN A 1050 5.52 -17.85 -12.81
C GLN A 1050 5.97 -18.55 -14.11
N HIS A 1051 7.19 -18.26 -14.53
CA HIS A 1051 7.84 -18.85 -15.71
C HIS A 1051 7.76 -20.39 -15.70
N ASN A 1052 7.24 -20.98 -16.77
CA ASN A 1052 7.02 -22.43 -16.96
C ASN A 1052 6.05 -23.08 -15.96
N ALA A 1053 5.28 -22.31 -15.20
CA ALA A 1053 4.18 -22.84 -14.40
C ALA A 1053 2.87 -22.84 -15.21
N CYS A 1054 1.97 -23.77 -14.87
CA CYS A 1054 0.66 -23.92 -15.50
C CYS A 1054 -0.45 -23.69 -14.48
N LEU A 1055 -1.42 -22.84 -14.85
CA LEU A 1055 -2.74 -22.78 -14.23
C LEU A 1055 -3.72 -23.53 -15.13
N GLU A 1056 -4.15 -24.72 -14.72
CA GLU A 1056 -5.15 -25.51 -15.42
C GLU A 1056 -6.55 -25.26 -14.82
N LEU A 1057 -7.51 -24.89 -15.66
CA LEU A 1057 -8.90 -24.66 -15.25
C LEU A 1057 -9.77 -25.77 -15.83
N LEU A 1058 -10.37 -26.57 -14.94
CA LEU A 1058 -11.37 -27.60 -15.30
C LEU A 1058 -12.81 -27.13 -15.05
N GLN A 1059 -12.98 -25.98 -14.39
CA GLN A 1059 -14.25 -25.33 -14.08
C GLN A 1059 -14.12 -23.82 -14.26
N ASN A 1060 -15.26 -23.10 -14.32
CA ASN A 1060 -15.27 -21.64 -14.40
C ASN A 1060 -14.54 -21.02 -13.20
N PHE A 1061 -13.69 -20.04 -13.49
CA PHE A 1061 -12.81 -19.44 -12.49
C PHE A 1061 -12.93 -17.91 -12.51
N SER A 1062 -13.00 -17.31 -11.32
CA SER A 1062 -13.06 -15.86 -11.17
C SER A 1062 -11.99 -15.39 -10.18
N VAL A 1063 -11.27 -14.32 -10.53
CA VAL A 1063 -10.29 -13.68 -9.64
C VAL A 1063 -10.92 -12.58 -8.78
N GLY A 1064 -12.22 -12.35 -8.91
CA GLY A 1064 -12.97 -11.41 -8.06
C GLY A 1064 -12.37 -9.99 -8.03
N CYS A 1065 -12.05 -9.50 -6.82
CA CYS A 1065 -11.43 -8.19 -6.59
C CYS A 1065 -9.89 -8.21 -6.64
N GLY A 1066 -9.30 -9.35 -6.96
CA GLY A 1066 -7.87 -9.49 -7.19
C GLY A 1066 -7.50 -9.40 -8.67
N ARG A 1067 -6.23 -9.63 -8.96
CA ARG A 1067 -5.70 -9.70 -10.33
C ARG A 1067 -4.89 -10.97 -10.56
N LEU A 1068 -5.00 -11.53 -11.76
CA LEU A 1068 -4.14 -12.61 -12.26
C LEU A 1068 -3.00 -12.05 -13.11
N ILE A 1069 -1.78 -12.49 -12.82
CA ILE A 1069 -0.57 -12.06 -13.54
C ILE A 1069 0.12 -13.29 -14.14
N LEU A 1070 0.41 -13.23 -15.43
CA LEU A 1070 1.22 -14.22 -16.14
C LEU A 1070 2.62 -13.66 -16.41
N ASP A 1071 3.65 -14.40 -16.00
CA ASP A 1071 5.06 -14.14 -16.36
C ASP A 1071 5.38 -14.72 -17.75
N ASN A 1072 6.54 -14.37 -18.35
CA ASN A 1072 6.96 -14.63 -19.76
C ASN A 1072 6.58 -15.98 -20.39
N THR A 1073 6.53 -17.08 -19.63
CA THR A 1073 6.15 -18.41 -20.14
C THR A 1073 5.19 -19.15 -19.20
N GLY A 1074 4.63 -18.45 -18.21
CA GLY A 1074 3.51 -18.98 -17.43
C GLY A 1074 2.27 -19.00 -18.32
N TYR A 1075 1.53 -20.10 -18.33
CA TYR A 1075 0.38 -20.25 -19.22
C TYR A 1075 -0.84 -20.77 -18.49
N ILE A 1076 -2.00 -20.50 -19.10
CA ILE A 1076 -3.29 -21.00 -18.64
C ILE A 1076 -3.74 -22.09 -19.61
N GLN A 1077 -4.10 -23.25 -19.08
CA GLN A 1077 -4.73 -24.33 -19.83
C GLN A 1077 -6.21 -24.40 -19.44
N LYS A 1078 -7.11 -24.28 -20.42
CA LYS A 1078 -8.54 -24.42 -20.17
C LYS A 1078 -9.25 -24.88 -21.44
N ASP A 1079 -10.37 -25.57 -21.28
CA ASP A 1079 -11.29 -25.83 -22.39
C ASP A 1079 -11.95 -24.54 -22.89
N ALA A 1080 -12.37 -24.56 -24.16
CA ALA A 1080 -13.01 -23.41 -24.79
C ALA A 1080 -14.34 -23.01 -24.12
N SER A 1081 -15.03 -23.95 -23.48
CA SER A 1081 -16.28 -23.71 -22.73
C SER A 1081 -16.08 -23.09 -21.34
N ILE A 1082 -14.85 -23.07 -20.81
CA ILE A 1082 -14.57 -22.60 -19.46
C ILE A 1082 -14.30 -21.10 -19.46
N ALA A 1083 -15.03 -20.36 -18.61
CA ALA A 1083 -14.87 -18.93 -18.41
C ALA A 1083 -13.76 -18.61 -17.40
N LEU A 1084 -12.99 -17.56 -17.71
CA LEU A 1084 -12.05 -16.91 -16.80
C LEU A 1084 -12.50 -15.46 -16.64
N GLU A 1085 -12.90 -15.06 -15.43
CA GLU A 1085 -13.47 -13.74 -15.15
C GLU A 1085 -12.56 -12.92 -14.22
N GLY A 1086 -12.40 -11.64 -14.54
CA GLY A 1086 -11.66 -10.65 -13.72
C GLY A 1086 -10.44 -10.05 -14.42
N GLU A 1087 -9.64 -9.28 -13.68
CA GLU A 1087 -8.45 -8.60 -14.22
C GLU A 1087 -7.32 -9.60 -14.48
N VAL A 1088 -6.94 -9.75 -15.75
CA VAL A 1088 -5.80 -10.57 -16.19
C VAL A 1088 -4.79 -9.68 -16.87
N SER A 1089 -3.53 -9.77 -16.46
CA SER A 1089 -2.41 -9.02 -17.04
C SER A 1089 -1.26 -9.96 -17.40
N CYS A 1090 -0.64 -9.70 -18.54
CA CYS A 1090 0.59 -10.37 -18.97
C CYS A 1090 1.72 -9.35 -18.83
N LEU A 1091 2.80 -9.70 -18.15
CA LEU A 1091 3.93 -8.77 -17.97
C LEU A 1091 4.71 -8.55 -19.28
N TYR A 1092 4.57 -9.46 -20.25
CA TYR A 1092 5.20 -9.38 -21.57
C TYR A 1092 4.29 -10.07 -22.60
N ASN A 1093 4.29 -9.55 -23.84
CA ASN A 1093 3.47 -10.06 -24.95
C ASN A 1093 3.83 -11.48 -25.40
#